data_AF-A0A1V4PF83-F1
#
_entry.id   AF-A0A1V4PF83-F1
#
_cell.length_a   1.000
_cell.length_b   1.000
_cell.length_c   1.000
_cell.angle_alpha   90.00
_cell.angle_beta   90.00
_cell.angle_gamma   90.00
#
_symmetry.space_group_name_H-M   'P 1'
#
loop_
_entity.id
_entity.type
_entity.pdbx_description
1 polymer ?
#
loop_
_entity_poly.entity_id
_entity_poly.type
_entity_poly.pdbx_seq_one_letter_code
_entity_poly.pdbx_strand_id
1 'polypeptide(L)'
;MGVLDGFISTWSNARETFGQGVPATGEQFDKSGPLTTMQSNVESAAPGSRWTGAGASAYQTANADHGKVFAQLAALDKQLSSHVTASSEVVAAGRQNLDTIRKWVVDGAAAVPPGKNHDQMVMQIVNKGLGQLREVVTKSNADLATIGGKIRGLGGEYDALGNQKFAPKEGVGDGVLGDDKGKDEEVKDDKPTPEQMEELVHKAVAEGDPVAAAKVDELLNGIKGEQLGPNSAQHPLDPVQAELIGQMQAQMKPMSMDDLNAARDRLGPNKDILSNAMQVMSDPDVTYPRHDGDGPQIVSSEPGGPLPNDGVLPGDTGALPDGVQATLNQRGDFMGPPDPSAGYPGTQTDFEGGARHEAAENLKNLANIVGDGDPRFQQGSQLDREMMSNAKEWLSAQESPDGRSQEHWGDEVVERVFDTAGRDTVVNHDMFTTDKEFTHDVLTHEWQDNGESARTLTDWINRDALSSDPMVNQRAGETASALADYLGDPANKDSLMNISTGSEPNMSIGKMNPELTQSLAHAMSPYVDEMAGRNIDGSSGWHSIDNPDTDRSFPHATNVMGVLGTDPDAAKILDTRSASVQGGYINEYANSVIDSGGHSSDSGALEAAGRLKGITAEGAFIAASDVTSDASEARKAAWDRLSTNYDAAVGLAGAIPHAGPALELQSTLMKDAILGPRPGDVDPGHTPIEGSLGMKSALASTFIAHGIGDPGDIAQMRPYDSDGDGQIEIPAYNEYDQAREAYLRHLSDYFNRLDPVINNPLAGYDQAYRDVLK
;
A
#
# COMPACT_ATOMS: atom_id res chain seq x y z
N MET A 1 36.00 1.78 -15.04
CA MET A 1 35.19 1.00 -16.01
C MET A 1 35.11 1.78 -17.30
N GLY A 2 35.17 1.12 -18.46
CA GLY A 2 35.08 1.81 -19.76
C GLY A 2 33.63 2.14 -20.12
N VAL A 3 33.42 3.09 -21.05
CA VAL A 3 32.08 3.47 -21.55
C VAL A 3 31.27 2.28 -22.10
N LEU A 4 31.96 1.27 -22.66
CA LEU A 4 31.33 0.04 -23.13
C LEU A 4 30.86 -0.85 -21.96
N ASP A 5 31.60 -0.88 -20.85
CA ASP A 5 31.20 -1.66 -19.66
C ASP A 5 29.93 -1.06 -19.03
N GLY A 6 29.84 0.28 -18.99
CA GLY A 6 28.65 1.00 -18.56
C GLY A 6 27.43 0.64 -19.41
N PHE A 7 27.57 0.67 -20.74
CA PHE A 7 26.51 0.24 -21.65
C PHE A 7 26.06 -1.22 -21.40
N ILE A 8 27.01 -2.15 -21.22
CA ILE A 8 26.68 -3.56 -20.98
C ILE A 8 25.94 -3.75 -19.67
N SER A 9 26.31 -3.00 -18.62
CA SER A 9 25.59 -2.99 -17.35
C SER A 9 24.17 -2.47 -17.51
N THR A 10 23.97 -1.32 -18.18
CA THR A 10 22.64 -0.76 -18.44
C THR A 10 21.78 -1.69 -19.29
N TRP A 11 22.35 -2.30 -20.33
CA TRP A 11 21.67 -3.33 -21.12
C TRP A 11 21.26 -4.53 -20.27
N SER A 12 22.13 -4.99 -19.37
CA SER A 12 21.84 -6.13 -18.51
C SER A 12 20.64 -5.85 -17.61
N ASN A 13 20.62 -4.68 -16.95
CA ASN A 13 19.50 -4.25 -16.11
C ASN A 13 18.21 -4.11 -16.93
N ALA A 14 18.27 -3.44 -18.08
CA ALA A 14 17.13 -3.29 -18.98
C ALA A 14 16.62 -4.64 -19.53
N ARG A 15 17.48 -5.65 -19.64
CA ARG A 15 17.08 -6.99 -20.06
C ARG A 15 16.46 -7.80 -18.93
N GLU A 16 16.91 -7.56 -17.70
CA GLU A 16 16.39 -8.21 -16.49
C GLU A 16 14.94 -7.78 -16.19
N THR A 17 14.55 -6.54 -16.50
CA THR A 17 13.15 -6.08 -16.36
C THR A 17 12.16 -6.85 -17.23
N PHE A 18 12.62 -7.50 -18.30
CA PHE A 18 11.79 -8.39 -19.13
C PHE A 18 11.72 -9.82 -18.56
N GLY A 19 12.39 -10.12 -17.45
CA GLY A 19 12.49 -11.46 -16.85
C GLY A 19 13.36 -12.44 -17.64
N GLN A 20 13.42 -13.69 -17.17
CA GLN A 20 14.17 -14.80 -17.79
C GLN A 20 13.23 -15.93 -18.26
N GLY A 21 13.75 -16.88 -19.05
CA GLY A 21 12.98 -18.05 -19.54
C GLY A 21 12.10 -17.78 -20.75
N VAL A 22 11.33 -18.77 -21.23
CA VAL A 22 10.36 -18.57 -22.32
C VAL A 22 9.10 -17.91 -21.74
N PRO A 23 8.66 -16.74 -22.25
CA PRO A 23 7.42 -16.11 -21.77
C PRO A 23 6.23 -17.06 -21.90
N ALA A 24 5.40 -17.14 -20.87
CA ALA A 24 4.21 -17.97 -20.90
C ALA A 24 3.17 -17.39 -21.88
N THR A 25 2.65 -18.24 -22.76
CA THR A 25 1.58 -17.93 -23.71
C THR A 25 0.21 -18.06 -23.05
N GLY A 26 -0.82 -17.50 -23.67
CA GLY A 26 -2.17 -17.47 -23.11
C GLY A 26 -2.96 -18.77 -23.22
N GLU A 27 -2.42 -19.80 -23.87
CA GLU A 27 -3.14 -21.05 -24.19
C GLU A 27 -3.73 -21.74 -22.96
N GLN A 28 -3.09 -21.60 -21.79
CA GLN A 28 -3.61 -22.15 -20.53
C GLN A 28 -4.94 -21.52 -20.07
N PHE A 29 -5.22 -20.28 -20.51
CA PHE A 29 -6.41 -19.51 -20.19
C PHE A 29 -7.55 -19.70 -21.21
N ASP A 30 -7.31 -20.43 -22.32
CA ASP A 30 -8.37 -20.76 -23.26
C ASP A 30 -9.09 -22.05 -22.83
N LYS A 31 -10.24 -21.94 -22.13
CA LYS A 31 -11.15 -23.06 -21.86
C LYS A 31 -12.37 -23.05 -22.77
N SER A 32 -12.29 -22.39 -23.92
CA SER A 32 -13.41 -22.28 -24.86
C SER A 32 -13.88 -23.62 -25.42
N GLY A 33 -13.00 -24.61 -25.55
CA GLY A 33 -13.36 -25.97 -26.01
C GLY A 33 -14.36 -26.66 -25.08
N PRO A 34 -14.02 -26.85 -23.79
CA PRO A 34 -14.96 -27.32 -22.77
C PRO A 34 -16.24 -26.49 -22.70
N LEU A 35 -16.16 -25.16 -22.74
CA LEU A 35 -17.33 -24.27 -22.66
C LEU A 35 -18.26 -24.42 -23.88
N THR A 36 -17.71 -24.54 -25.09
CA THR A 36 -18.50 -24.83 -26.31
C THR A 36 -19.16 -26.21 -26.22
N THR A 37 -18.49 -27.17 -25.58
CA THR A 37 -19.08 -28.50 -25.32
C THR A 37 -20.24 -28.38 -24.34
N MET A 38 -20.10 -27.62 -23.25
CA MET A 38 -21.17 -27.34 -22.30
C MET A 38 -22.36 -26.65 -22.96
N GLN A 39 -22.11 -25.64 -23.82
CA GLN A 39 -23.14 -25.01 -24.65
C GLN A 39 -23.93 -26.07 -25.44
N SER A 40 -23.24 -26.87 -26.26
CA SER A 40 -23.90 -27.90 -27.07
C SER A 40 -24.65 -28.94 -26.26
N ASN A 41 -24.14 -29.33 -25.09
CA ASN A 41 -24.79 -30.28 -24.20
C ASN A 41 -26.12 -29.72 -23.69
N VAL A 42 -26.12 -28.47 -23.23
CA VAL A 42 -27.33 -27.84 -22.70
C VAL A 42 -28.35 -27.55 -23.81
N GLU A 43 -27.90 -27.12 -24.99
CA GLU A 43 -28.77 -26.96 -26.17
C GLU A 43 -29.38 -28.30 -26.61
N SER A 44 -28.61 -29.40 -26.56
CA SER A 44 -29.09 -30.75 -26.92
C SER A 44 -30.05 -31.36 -25.89
N ALA A 45 -30.00 -30.88 -24.64
CA ALA A 45 -30.90 -31.30 -23.57
C ALA A 45 -32.30 -30.68 -23.69
N ALA A 46 -32.56 -29.86 -24.72
CA ALA A 46 -33.87 -29.23 -24.93
C ALA A 46 -35.03 -30.27 -24.99
N PRO A 47 -36.25 -29.90 -24.56
CA PRO A 47 -37.39 -30.80 -24.56
C PRO A 47 -37.68 -31.35 -25.96
N GLY A 48 -37.71 -32.68 -26.08
CA GLY A 48 -38.13 -33.36 -27.31
C GLY A 48 -39.66 -33.35 -27.50
N SER A 49 -40.13 -33.88 -28.64
CA SER A 49 -41.56 -33.91 -29.02
C SER A 49 -42.51 -34.65 -28.06
N ARG A 50 -41.98 -35.31 -27.02
CA ARG A 50 -42.73 -36.03 -25.99
C ARG A 50 -42.94 -35.24 -24.70
N TRP A 51 -42.19 -34.16 -24.47
CA TRP A 51 -42.34 -33.29 -23.30
C TRP A 51 -42.78 -31.90 -23.77
N THR A 52 -44.02 -31.53 -23.45
CA THR A 52 -44.68 -30.30 -23.92
C THR A 52 -45.41 -29.63 -22.75
N GLY A 53 -45.69 -28.32 -22.86
CA GLY A 53 -46.32 -27.51 -21.80
C GLY A 53 -45.43 -26.39 -21.29
N ALA A 54 -45.90 -25.64 -20.28
CA ALA A 54 -45.22 -24.47 -19.74
C ALA A 54 -43.83 -24.80 -19.16
N GLY A 55 -43.73 -25.86 -18.36
CA GLY A 55 -42.44 -26.31 -17.80
C GLY A 55 -41.41 -26.74 -18.85
N ALA A 56 -41.86 -27.38 -19.94
CA ALA A 56 -40.97 -27.68 -21.07
C ALA A 56 -40.46 -26.39 -21.75
N SER A 57 -41.35 -25.41 -21.95
CA SER A 57 -40.99 -24.13 -22.57
C SER A 57 -40.03 -23.31 -21.70
N ALA A 58 -40.25 -23.30 -20.38
CA ALA A 58 -39.35 -22.65 -19.41
C ALA A 58 -37.97 -23.33 -19.37
N TYR A 59 -37.92 -24.66 -19.33
CA TYR A 59 -36.68 -25.41 -19.40
C TYR A 59 -35.92 -25.20 -20.71
N GLN A 60 -36.62 -25.15 -21.85
CA GLN A 60 -36.03 -24.81 -23.14
C GLN A 60 -35.41 -23.40 -23.15
N THR A 61 -36.07 -22.44 -22.50
CA THR A 61 -35.60 -21.05 -22.41
C THR A 61 -34.37 -20.96 -21.51
N ALA A 62 -34.40 -21.58 -20.33
CA ALA A 62 -33.25 -21.67 -19.43
C ALA A 62 -32.03 -22.34 -20.10
N ASN A 63 -32.25 -23.43 -20.84
CA ASN A 63 -31.17 -24.08 -21.61
C ASN A 63 -30.60 -23.17 -22.70
N ALA A 64 -31.44 -22.41 -23.40
CA ALA A 64 -30.98 -21.46 -24.39
C ALA A 64 -30.17 -20.32 -23.77
N ASP A 65 -30.56 -19.84 -22.58
CA ASP A 65 -29.84 -18.77 -21.88
C ASP A 65 -28.52 -19.27 -21.27
N HIS A 66 -28.49 -20.47 -20.67
CA HIS A 66 -27.24 -21.14 -20.29
C HIS A 66 -26.31 -21.32 -21.50
N GLY A 67 -26.84 -21.73 -22.66
CA GLY A 67 -26.08 -21.85 -23.90
C GLY A 67 -25.41 -20.53 -24.31
N LYS A 68 -26.13 -19.40 -24.20
CA LYS A 68 -25.57 -18.06 -24.48
C LYS A 68 -24.44 -17.70 -23.52
N VAL A 69 -24.59 -17.98 -22.23
CA VAL A 69 -23.53 -17.70 -21.23
C VAL A 69 -22.28 -18.51 -21.52
N PHE A 70 -22.41 -19.82 -21.78
CA PHE A 70 -21.26 -20.65 -22.16
C PHE A 70 -20.58 -20.15 -23.43
N ALA A 71 -21.35 -19.68 -24.42
CA ALA A 71 -20.80 -19.09 -25.64
C ALA A 71 -20.04 -17.77 -25.36
N GLN A 72 -20.57 -16.92 -24.48
CA GLN A 72 -19.94 -15.65 -24.09
C GLN A 72 -18.67 -15.89 -23.27
N LEU A 73 -18.68 -16.79 -22.29
CA LEU A 73 -17.50 -17.21 -21.55
C LEU A 73 -16.42 -17.79 -22.49
N ALA A 74 -16.82 -18.63 -23.44
CA ALA A 74 -15.90 -19.19 -24.42
C ALA A 74 -15.24 -18.12 -25.32
N ALA A 75 -15.94 -17.00 -25.57
CA ALA A 75 -15.39 -15.88 -26.32
C ALA A 75 -14.42 -15.06 -25.48
N LEU A 76 -14.76 -14.79 -24.22
CA LEU A 76 -13.89 -14.07 -23.28
C LEU A 76 -12.59 -14.84 -23.01
N ASP A 77 -12.66 -16.16 -22.82
CA ASP A 77 -11.48 -17.01 -22.59
C ASP A 77 -10.50 -16.95 -23.77
N LYS A 78 -11.03 -16.93 -25.01
CA LYS A 78 -10.20 -16.75 -26.21
C LYS A 78 -9.56 -15.38 -26.26
N GLN A 79 -10.27 -14.33 -25.84
CA GLN A 79 -9.73 -12.97 -25.80
C GLN A 79 -8.65 -12.83 -24.73
N LEU A 80 -8.86 -13.39 -23.54
CA LEU A 80 -7.87 -13.43 -22.46
C LEU A 80 -6.61 -14.17 -22.92
N SER A 81 -6.77 -15.36 -23.50
CA SER A 81 -5.66 -16.13 -24.09
C SER A 81 -4.91 -15.31 -25.17
N SER A 82 -5.63 -14.63 -26.06
CA SER A 82 -5.00 -13.78 -27.08
C SER A 82 -4.22 -12.62 -26.49
N HIS A 83 -4.74 -11.96 -25.44
CA HIS A 83 -4.07 -10.83 -24.80
C HIS A 83 -2.84 -11.25 -24.00
N VAL A 84 -2.92 -12.35 -23.25
CA VAL A 84 -1.74 -12.91 -22.56
C VAL A 84 -0.67 -13.34 -23.56
N THR A 85 -1.07 -13.94 -24.68
CA THR A 85 -0.13 -14.27 -25.77
C THR A 85 0.51 -13.02 -26.36
N ALA A 86 -0.25 -11.95 -26.60
CA ALA A 86 0.30 -10.68 -27.07
C ALA A 86 1.31 -10.07 -26.07
N SER A 87 1.06 -10.15 -24.76
CA SER A 87 2.04 -9.72 -23.74
C SER A 87 3.33 -10.52 -23.84
N SER A 88 3.21 -11.84 -24.03
CA SER A 88 4.37 -12.75 -24.20
C SER A 88 5.21 -12.39 -25.43
N GLU A 89 4.55 -11.98 -26.54
CA GLU A 89 5.20 -11.54 -27.78
C GLU A 89 5.93 -10.21 -27.60
N VAL A 90 5.32 -9.25 -26.88
CA VAL A 90 5.97 -7.96 -26.56
C VAL A 90 7.23 -8.20 -25.74
N VAL A 91 7.17 -9.09 -24.74
CA VAL A 91 8.34 -9.43 -23.91
C VAL A 91 9.43 -10.11 -24.74
N ALA A 92 9.07 -11.08 -25.58
CA ALA A 92 10.02 -11.78 -26.45
C ALA A 92 10.68 -10.82 -27.46
N ALA A 93 9.89 -9.96 -28.10
CA ALA A 93 10.38 -8.95 -29.04
C ALA A 93 11.28 -7.92 -28.36
N GLY A 94 10.90 -7.45 -27.17
CA GLY A 94 11.72 -6.56 -26.34
C GLY A 94 13.10 -7.14 -26.10
N ARG A 95 13.18 -8.38 -25.58
CA ARG A 95 14.45 -9.07 -25.34
C ARG A 95 15.28 -9.22 -26.62
N GLN A 96 14.68 -9.63 -27.73
CA GLN A 96 15.37 -9.77 -29.01
C GLN A 96 15.93 -8.43 -29.51
N ASN A 97 15.18 -7.34 -29.35
CA ASN A 97 15.61 -6.00 -29.73
C ASN A 97 16.78 -5.54 -28.85
N LEU A 98 16.71 -5.75 -27.53
CA LEU A 98 17.81 -5.44 -26.61
C LEU A 98 19.07 -6.24 -26.97
N ASP A 99 18.95 -7.54 -27.25
CA ASP A 99 20.06 -8.40 -27.66
C ASP A 99 20.68 -7.92 -28.99
N THR A 100 19.84 -7.47 -29.93
CA THR A 100 20.28 -6.91 -31.22
C THR A 100 21.04 -5.58 -31.02
N ILE A 101 20.53 -4.69 -30.16
CA ILE A 101 21.18 -3.41 -29.84
C ILE A 101 22.53 -3.67 -29.17
N ARG A 102 22.59 -4.57 -28.19
CA ARG A 102 23.87 -4.96 -27.57
C ARG A 102 24.88 -5.42 -28.60
N LYS A 103 24.47 -6.32 -29.50
CA LYS A 103 25.34 -6.82 -30.56
C LYS A 103 25.83 -5.67 -31.45
N TRP A 104 24.94 -4.78 -31.87
CA TRP A 104 25.29 -3.62 -32.70
C TRP A 104 26.30 -2.69 -32.01
N VAL A 105 26.13 -2.39 -30.72
CA VAL A 105 27.06 -1.55 -29.95
C VAL A 105 28.41 -2.22 -29.79
N VAL A 106 28.44 -3.51 -29.42
CA VAL A 106 29.70 -4.25 -29.21
C VAL A 106 30.47 -4.40 -30.52
N ASP A 107 29.80 -4.80 -31.60
CA ASP A 107 30.42 -4.93 -32.93
C ASP A 107 30.86 -3.56 -33.46
N GLY A 108 30.05 -2.52 -33.24
CA GLY A 108 30.34 -1.14 -33.63
C GLY A 108 31.57 -0.59 -32.91
N ALA A 109 31.65 -0.77 -31.60
CA ALA A 109 32.80 -0.37 -30.80
C ALA A 109 34.08 -1.10 -31.23
N ALA A 110 33.99 -2.41 -31.51
CA ALA A 110 35.12 -3.21 -31.97
C ALA A 110 35.63 -2.84 -33.38
N ALA A 111 34.78 -2.22 -34.21
CA ALA A 111 35.11 -1.78 -35.56
C ALA A 111 35.80 -0.40 -35.61
N VAL A 112 35.87 0.34 -34.50
CA VAL A 112 36.53 1.65 -34.44
C VAL A 112 38.06 1.46 -34.48
N PRO A 113 38.78 2.04 -35.46
CA PRO A 113 40.23 1.92 -35.53
C PRO A 113 40.93 2.67 -34.37
N PRO A 114 42.05 2.15 -33.85
CA PRO A 114 42.81 2.84 -32.82
C PRO A 114 43.38 4.17 -33.33
N GLY A 115 43.19 5.25 -32.57
CA GLY A 115 43.60 6.60 -32.92
C GLY A 115 43.16 7.65 -31.90
N LYS A 116 43.52 8.92 -32.11
CA LYS A 116 43.24 10.02 -31.16
C LYS A 116 41.74 10.26 -30.87
N ASN A 117 40.86 9.81 -31.75
CA ASN A 117 39.41 10.00 -31.64
C ASN A 117 38.65 8.68 -31.36
N HIS A 118 39.38 7.60 -31.05
CA HIS A 118 38.79 6.27 -30.85
C HIS A 118 37.69 6.29 -29.78
N ASP A 119 37.99 6.83 -28.60
CA ASP A 119 37.06 6.80 -27.46
C ASP A 119 35.83 7.68 -27.70
N GLN A 120 35.98 8.81 -28.39
CA GLN A 120 34.87 9.68 -28.79
C GLN A 120 33.92 8.97 -29.77
N MET A 121 34.47 8.22 -30.74
CA MET A 121 33.65 7.46 -31.70
C MET A 121 32.94 6.28 -31.02
N VAL A 122 33.60 5.59 -30.08
CA VAL A 122 32.97 4.53 -29.27
C VAL A 122 31.85 5.09 -28.40
N MET A 123 32.04 6.27 -27.79
CA MET A 123 31.03 6.94 -26.99
C MET A 123 29.77 7.31 -27.80
N GLN A 124 29.93 7.78 -29.04
CA GLN A 124 28.78 8.03 -29.92
C GLN A 124 27.97 6.77 -30.25
N ILE A 125 28.65 5.63 -30.44
CA ILE A 125 28.00 4.33 -30.68
C ILE A 125 27.25 3.89 -29.42
N VAL A 126 27.87 4.04 -28.25
CA VAL A 126 27.26 3.75 -26.94
C VAL A 126 26.03 4.62 -26.69
N ASN A 127 26.12 5.95 -26.87
CA ASN A 127 25.01 6.88 -26.64
C ASN A 127 23.81 6.57 -27.56
N LYS A 128 24.09 6.25 -28.84
CA LYS A 128 23.05 5.80 -29.75
C LYS A 128 22.42 4.49 -29.30
N GLY A 129 23.23 3.55 -28.81
CA GLY A 129 22.77 2.30 -28.22
C GLY A 129 21.87 2.51 -27.02
N LEU A 130 22.27 3.37 -26.07
CA LEU A 130 21.48 3.73 -24.90
C LEU A 130 20.12 4.35 -25.28
N GLY A 131 20.11 5.26 -26.26
CA GLY A 131 18.86 5.81 -26.79
C GLY A 131 17.93 4.75 -27.38
N GLN A 132 18.48 3.77 -28.11
CA GLN A 132 17.69 2.64 -28.65
C GLN A 132 17.20 1.69 -27.55
N LEU A 133 17.99 1.45 -26.49
CA LEU A 133 17.53 0.68 -25.33
C LEU A 133 16.32 1.36 -24.67
N ARG A 134 16.41 2.68 -24.44
CA ARG A 134 15.33 3.49 -23.86
C ARG A 134 14.05 3.40 -24.71
N GLU A 135 14.17 3.49 -26.02
CA GLU A 135 13.03 3.39 -26.95
C GLU A 135 12.34 2.02 -26.84
N VAL A 136 13.12 0.93 -26.83
CA VAL A 136 12.58 -0.44 -26.71
C VAL A 136 11.84 -0.62 -25.39
N VAL A 137 12.43 -0.20 -24.27
CA VAL A 137 11.80 -0.32 -22.94
C VAL A 137 10.52 0.51 -22.88
N THR A 138 10.58 1.79 -23.29
CA THR A 138 9.43 2.71 -23.25
C THR A 138 8.27 2.19 -24.09
N LYS A 139 8.56 1.74 -25.31
CA LYS A 139 7.54 1.18 -26.21
C LYS A 139 6.93 -0.11 -25.66
N SER A 140 7.78 -1.01 -25.15
CA SER A 140 7.29 -2.27 -24.57
C SER A 140 6.41 -2.03 -23.36
N ASN A 141 6.74 -1.05 -22.51
CA ASN A 141 5.90 -0.67 -21.36
C ASN A 141 4.56 -0.09 -21.81
N ALA A 142 4.53 0.78 -22.82
CA ALA A 142 3.29 1.32 -23.37
C ALA A 142 2.40 0.23 -23.98
N ASP A 143 3.00 -0.72 -24.72
CA ASP A 143 2.30 -1.86 -25.30
C ASP A 143 1.74 -2.79 -24.21
N LEU A 144 2.53 -3.12 -23.19
CA LEU A 144 2.10 -3.93 -22.04
C LEU A 144 1.01 -3.23 -21.21
N ALA A 145 1.12 -1.93 -20.97
CA ALA A 145 0.08 -1.16 -20.28
C ALA A 145 -1.25 -1.15 -21.07
N THR A 146 -1.17 -1.03 -22.39
CA THR A 146 -2.34 -1.11 -23.28
C THR A 146 -2.98 -2.50 -23.21
N ILE A 147 -2.18 -3.57 -23.23
CA ILE A 147 -2.68 -4.95 -23.11
C ILE A 147 -3.27 -5.19 -21.72
N GLY A 148 -2.61 -4.72 -20.65
CA GLY A 148 -3.11 -4.80 -19.27
C GLY A 148 -4.45 -4.07 -19.10
N GLY A 149 -4.63 -2.92 -19.76
CA GLY A 149 -5.92 -2.24 -19.84
C GLY A 149 -7.02 -3.10 -20.48
N LYS A 150 -6.71 -3.81 -21.58
CA LYS A 150 -7.67 -4.73 -22.23
C LYS A 150 -8.02 -5.92 -21.34
N ILE A 151 -7.03 -6.52 -20.66
CA ILE A 151 -7.26 -7.63 -19.72
C ILE A 151 -8.16 -7.18 -18.56
N ARG A 152 -7.93 -6.00 -17.97
CA ARG A 152 -8.82 -5.44 -16.94
C ARG A 152 -10.23 -5.20 -17.47
N GLY A 153 -10.36 -4.73 -18.71
CA GLY A 153 -11.67 -4.57 -19.36
C GLY A 153 -12.45 -5.89 -19.47
N LEU A 154 -11.77 -7.00 -19.79
CA LEU A 154 -12.39 -8.32 -19.81
C LEU A 154 -12.92 -8.73 -18.43
N GLY A 155 -12.27 -8.33 -17.33
CA GLY A 155 -12.74 -8.58 -15.96
C GLY A 155 -14.18 -8.11 -15.76
N GLY A 156 -14.50 -6.88 -16.18
CA GLY A 156 -15.87 -6.36 -16.09
C GLY A 156 -16.87 -7.12 -16.98
N GLU A 157 -16.44 -7.68 -18.11
CA GLU A 157 -17.29 -8.53 -18.95
C GLU A 157 -17.54 -9.91 -18.30
N TYR A 158 -16.55 -10.50 -17.62
CA TYR A 158 -16.73 -11.71 -16.82
C TYR A 158 -17.70 -11.46 -15.64
N ASP A 159 -17.56 -10.35 -14.92
CA ASP A 159 -18.42 -9.98 -13.80
C ASP A 159 -19.88 -9.78 -14.24
N ALA A 160 -20.09 -9.20 -15.42
CA ALA A 160 -21.42 -9.02 -16.01
C ALA A 160 -22.09 -10.36 -16.35
N LEU A 161 -21.32 -11.40 -16.69
CA LEU A 161 -21.86 -12.75 -16.95
C LEU A 161 -22.20 -13.51 -15.66
N GLY A 162 -21.51 -13.24 -14.56
CA GLY A 162 -21.80 -13.82 -13.25
C GLY A 162 -23.19 -13.45 -12.70
N ASN A 163 -23.78 -12.37 -13.19
CA ASN A 163 -25.05 -11.80 -12.73
C ASN A 163 -26.27 -12.16 -13.60
N GLN A 164 -26.17 -13.15 -14.50
CA GLN A 164 -27.30 -13.51 -15.38
C GLN A 164 -28.39 -14.34 -14.68
N LYS A 165 -29.63 -13.84 -14.74
CA LYS A 165 -30.83 -14.57 -14.29
C LYS A 165 -31.35 -15.48 -15.42
N PHE A 166 -31.43 -16.79 -15.16
CA PHE A 166 -31.99 -17.77 -16.12
C PHE A 166 -33.48 -18.05 -15.85
N ALA A 167 -34.35 -17.67 -16.80
CA ALA A 167 -35.81 -17.89 -16.86
C ALA A 167 -36.66 -17.56 -15.59
N PRO A 168 -37.98 -17.32 -15.72
CA PRO A 168 -38.84 -17.07 -14.56
C PRO A 168 -39.20 -18.38 -13.84
N LYS A 169 -39.24 -18.34 -12.50
CA LYS A 169 -39.83 -19.42 -11.67
C LYS A 169 -41.35 -19.45 -11.87
N GLU A 170 -41.90 -20.56 -12.35
CA GLU A 170 -43.30 -20.92 -12.07
C GLU A 170 -43.44 -22.42 -11.74
N GLY A 171 -44.00 -22.66 -10.54
CA GLY A 171 -44.97 -23.73 -10.27
C GLY A 171 -44.43 -25.09 -9.82
N VAL A 172 -44.11 -25.24 -8.53
CA VAL A 172 -44.36 -26.52 -7.85
C VAL A 172 -45.87 -26.67 -7.77
N GLY A 173 -46.42 -27.63 -8.51
CA GLY A 173 -47.82 -27.96 -8.43
C GLY A 173 -48.13 -28.55 -7.05
N ASP A 174 -48.97 -27.86 -6.29
CA ASP A 174 -49.70 -28.49 -5.21
C ASP A 174 -51.15 -28.70 -5.63
N GLY A 175 -51.64 -29.90 -5.34
CA GLY A 175 -52.94 -30.36 -5.80
C GLY A 175 -54.09 -29.78 -4.98
N VAL A 176 -55.20 -29.58 -5.70
CA VAL A 176 -56.60 -29.73 -5.27
C VAL A 176 -57.36 -28.44 -4.86
N LEU A 177 -58.18 -28.01 -5.85
CA LEU A 177 -59.55 -27.44 -5.81
C LEU A 177 -59.77 -25.97 -5.45
N GLY A 178 -60.24 -25.21 -6.46
CA GLY A 178 -61.16 -24.08 -6.27
C GLY A 178 -61.15 -23.06 -7.41
N ASP A 179 -62.13 -23.15 -8.33
CA ASP A 179 -62.51 -22.08 -9.26
C ASP A 179 -62.69 -20.72 -8.54
N ASP A 180 -62.15 -19.62 -9.07
CA ASP A 180 -62.91 -18.64 -9.87
C ASP A 180 -62.12 -17.30 -9.99
N LYS A 181 -61.90 -16.89 -11.26
CA LYS A 181 -61.78 -15.51 -11.77
C LYS A 181 -60.82 -14.50 -11.10
N GLY A 182 -59.67 -14.33 -11.76
CA GLY A 182 -59.42 -13.17 -12.62
C GLY A 182 -59.35 -11.80 -11.96
N LYS A 183 -58.11 -11.31 -11.77
CA LYS A 183 -57.65 -9.93 -11.97
C LYS A 183 -56.12 -9.97 -11.94
N ASP A 184 -55.50 -9.67 -13.07
CA ASP A 184 -54.04 -9.51 -13.16
C ASP A 184 -53.64 -8.32 -12.29
N GLU A 185 -53.14 -8.65 -11.10
CA GLU A 185 -52.39 -7.75 -10.23
C GLU A 185 -50.99 -7.55 -10.79
N GLU A 186 -50.45 -6.36 -10.53
CA GLU A 186 -49.11 -5.92 -10.84
C GLU A 186 -48.06 -6.97 -10.46
N VAL A 187 -47.14 -7.26 -11.39
CA VAL A 187 -45.95 -8.06 -11.13
C VAL A 187 -45.10 -7.34 -10.09
N LYS A 188 -45.17 -7.79 -8.83
CA LYS A 188 -44.27 -7.39 -7.75
C LYS A 188 -42.93 -8.13 -7.92
N ASP A 189 -41.82 -7.40 -7.82
CA ASP A 189 -40.49 -7.96 -7.59
C ASP A 189 -40.51 -8.76 -6.28
N ASP A 190 -40.49 -10.09 -6.36
CA ASP A 190 -40.63 -10.98 -5.21
C ASP A 190 -39.29 -11.08 -4.46
N LYS A 191 -39.02 -10.10 -3.59
CA LYS A 191 -37.94 -10.15 -2.60
C LYS A 191 -38.25 -11.27 -1.59
N PRO A 192 -37.24 -12.05 -1.13
CA PRO A 192 -37.47 -13.13 -0.18
C PRO A 192 -38.15 -12.60 1.08
N THR A 193 -39.16 -13.33 1.57
CA THR A 193 -39.81 -12.98 2.83
C THR A 193 -38.88 -13.27 4.01
N PRO A 194 -39.04 -12.60 5.16
CA PRO A 194 -38.28 -12.91 6.37
C PRO A 194 -38.33 -14.38 6.77
N GLU A 195 -39.48 -15.05 6.64
CA GLU A 195 -39.58 -16.50 6.91
C GLU A 195 -38.73 -17.34 5.95
N GLN A 196 -38.62 -16.91 4.68
CA GLN A 196 -37.75 -17.56 3.71
C GLN A 196 -36.27 -17.31 4.01
N MET A 197 -35.94 -16.13 4.53
CA MET A 197 -34.58 -15.79 4.96
C MET A 197 -34.18 -16.57 6.22
N GLU A 198 -35.09 -16.67 7.20
CA GLU A 198 -34.92 -17.47 8.42
C GLU A 198 -34.63 -18.94 8.06
N GLU A 199 -35.46 -19.55 7.20
CA GLU A 199 -35.27 -20.94 6.75
C GLU A 199 -33.95 -21.11 5.97
N LEU A 200 -33.58 -20.12 5.15
CA LEU A 200 -32.33 -20.13 4.40
C LEU A 200 -31.12 -20.13 5.35
N VAL A 201 -31.09 -19.21 6.30
CA VAL A 201 -30.01 -19.11 7.30
C VAL A 201 -29.97 -20.37 8.18
N HIS A 202 -31.13 -20.93 8.54
CA HIS A 202 -31.19 -22.16 9.33
C HIS A 202 -30.52 -23.34 8.62
N LYS A 203 -30.87 -23.56 7.35
CA LYS A 203 -30.25 -24.62 6.54
C LYS A 203 -28.75 -24.40 6.38
N ALA A 204 -28.31 -23.15 6.22
CA ALA A 204 -26.90 -22.83 6.11
C ALA A 204 -26.15 -23.10 7.44
N VAL A 205 -26.51 -22.39 8.51
CA VAL A 205 -25.73 -22.32 9.75
C VAL A 205 -25.99 -23.55 10.65
N ALA A 206 -27.25 -23.96 10.79
CA ALA A 206 -27.62 -25.04 11.69
C ALA A 206 -27.49 -26.44 11.05
N GLU A 207 -27.73 -26.58 9.75
CA GLU A 207 -27.65 -27.88 9.04
C GLU A 207 -26.36 -28.06 8.23
N GLY A 208 -25.70 -26.97 7.81
CA GLY A 208 -24.54 -27.04 6.91
C GLY A 208 -24.93 -27.38 5.48
N ASP A 209 -26.15 -27.05 5.04
CA ASP A 209 -26.59 -27.30 3.67
C ASP A 209 -25.78 -26.44 2.68
N PRO A 210 -25.09 -27.06 1.71
CA PRO A 210 -24.16 -26.35 0.84
C PRO A 210 -24.87 -25.40 -0.14
N VAL A 211 -26.13 -25.66 -0.49
CA VAL A 211 -26.89 -24.78 -1.40
C VAL A 211 -27.37 -23.54 -0.65
N ALA A 212 -27.84 -23.72 0.58
CA ALA A 212 -28.21 -22.63 1.47
C ALA A 212 -27.00 -21.77 1.84
N ALA A 213 -25.88 -22.40 2.23
CA ALA A 213 -24.64 -21.70 2.57
C ALA A 213 -24.11 -20.87 1.41
N ALA A 214 -24.07 -21.42 0.19
CA ALA A 214 -23.67 -20.68 -1.00
C ALA A 214 -24.61 -19.50 -1.32
N LYS A 215 -25.90 -19.62 -1.00
CA LYS A 215 -26.85 -18.52 -1.21
C LYS A 215 -26.75 -17.43 -0.15
N VAL A 216 -26.50 -17.79 1.10
CA VAL A 216 -26.17 -16.82 2.18
C VAL A 216 -24.89 -16.07 1.81
N ASP A 217 -23.87 -16.80 1.37
CA ASP A 217 -22.60 -16.24 0.89
C ASP A 217 -22.80 -15.27 -0.28
N GLU A 218 -23.58 -15.65 -1.30
CA GLU A 218 -23.93 -14.76 -2.42
C GLU A 218 -24.61 -13.45 -1.96
N LEU A 219 -25.53 -13.54 -0.99
CA LEU A 219 -26.24 -12.37 -0.48
C LEU A 219 -25.34 -11.48 0.38
N LEU A 220 -24.49 -12.07 1.24
CA LEU A 220 -23.45 -11.34 1.97
C LEU A 220 -22.49 -10.66 0.99
N ASN A 221 -22.08 -11.36 -0.07
CA ASN A 221 -21.18 -10.83 -1.08
C ASN A 221 -21.75 -9.63 -1.85
N GLY A 222 -23.08 -9.52 -1.89
CA GLY A 222 -23.80 -8.36 -2.40
C GLY A 222 -23.66 -7.09 -1.53
N ILE A 223 -23.29 -7.22 -0.26
CA ILE A 223 -22.96 -6.07 0.61
C ILE A 223 -21.62 -5.50 0.15
N LYS A 224 -21.62 -4.21 -0.21
CA LYS A 224 -20.42 -3.50 -0.66
C LYS A 224 -19.75 -2.80 0.51
N GLY A 225 -18.43 -2.59 0.41
CA GLY A 225 -17.66 -1.86 1.43
C GLY A 225 -18.17 -0.44 1.70
N GLU A 226 -18.74 0.25 0.70
CA GLU A 226 -19.38 1.56 0.89
C GLU A 226 -20.59 1.52 1.83
N GLN A 227 -21.22 0.34 1.99
CA GLN A 227 -22.38 0.13 2.88
C GLN A 227 -22.00 -0.25 4.31
N LEU A 228 -20.71 -0.26 4.62
CA LEU A 228 -20.15 -0.63 5.91
C LEU A 228 -19.34 0.53 6.48
N GLY A 229 -19.07 0.47 7.78
CA GLY A 229 -18.29 1.45 8.51
C GLY A 229 -18.78 2.89 8.32
N PRO A 230 -17.86 3.87 8.36
CA PRO A 230 -18.21 5.29 8.30
C PRO A 230 -19.01 5.72 7.05
N ASN A 231 -18.99 4.92 5.98
CA ASN A 231 -19.71 5.19 4.73
C ASN A 231 -21.18 4.71 4.76
N SER A 232 -21.52 3.77 5.65
CA SER A 232 -22.84 3.14 5.77
C SER A 232 -23.98 4.17 5.90
N ALA A 233 -23.76 5.28 6.62
CA ALA A 233 -24.78 6.32 6.78
C ALA A 233 -25.27 6.93 5.44
N GLN A 234 -24.41 6.96 4.42
CA GLN A 234 -24.74 7.44 3.07
C GLN A 234 -25.20 6.32 2.14
N HIS A 235 -24.87 5.07 2.48
CA HIS A 235 -25.12 3.88 1.68
C HIS A 235 -25.67 2.73 2.55
N PRO A 236 -26.87 2.88 3.16
CA PRO A 236 -27.37 1.87 4.08
C PRO A 236 -27.57 0.51 3.39
N LEU A 237 -27.58 -0.56 4.18
CA LEU A 237 -27.99 -1.88 3.71
C LEU A 237 -29.39 -1.81 3.09
N ASP A 238 -29.58 -2.52 1.98
CA ASP A 238 -30.90 -2.71 1.43
C ASP A 238 -31.74 -3.66 2.32
N PRO A 239 -33.08 -3.67 2.20
CA PRO A 239 -33.92 -4.46 3.09
C PRO A 239 -33.61 -5.97 3.11
N VAL A 240 -33.15 -6.56 2.01
CA VAL A 240 -32.80 -7.98 1.93
C VAL A 240 -31.47 -8.24 2.63
N GLN A 241 -30.48 -7.36 2.43
CA GLN A 241 -29.20 -7.43 3.12
C GLN A 241 -29.38 -7.27 4.63
N ALA A 242 -30.15 -6.27 5.07
CA ALA A 242 -30.41 -6.01 6.47
C ALA A 242 -31.13 -7.20 7.14
N GLU A 243 -32.16 -7.77 6.49
CA GLU A 243 -32.86 -8.95 6.99
C GLU A 243 -31.93 -10.17 7.09
N LEU A 244 -31.05 -10.39 6.11
CA LEU A 244 -30.06 -11.48 6.17
C LEU A 244 -29.18 -11.35 7.42
N ILE A 245 -28.66 -10.15 7.70
CA ILE A 245 -27.83 -9.91 8.88
C ILE A 245 -28.64 -10.14 10.16
N GLY A 246 -29.89 -9.68 10.21
CA GLY A 246 -30.79 -9.93 11.33
C GLY A 246 -31.00 -11.41 11.62
N GLN A 247 -31.24 -12.21 10.58
CA GLN A 247 -31.43 -13.66 10.71
C GLN A 247 -30.14 -14.39 11.09
N MET A 248 -29.01 -14.02 10.49
CA MET A 248 -27.70 -14.54 10.87
C MET A 248 -27.41 -14.25 12.35
N GLN A 249 -27.64 -13.01 12.78
CA GLN A 249 -27.46 -12.57 14.16
C GLN A 249 -28.31 -13.41 15.12
N ALA A 250 -29.61 -13.52 14.89
CA ALA A 250 -30.52 -14.24 15.79
C ALA A 250 -30.20 -15.73 15.91
N GLN A 251 -29.80 -16.38 14.80
CA GLN A 251 -29.50 -17.81 14.80
C GLN A 251 -28.11 -18.12 15.35
N MET A 252 -27.16 -17.20 15.21
CA MET A 252 -25.82 -17.33 15.78
C MET A 252 -25.76 -16.89 17.25
N LYS A 253 -26.68 -16.02 17.70
CA LYS A 253 -26.71 -15.45 19.05
C LYS A 253 -26.50 -16.49 20.17
N PRO A 254 -27.26 -17.60 20.25
CA PRO A 254 -27.11 -18.57 21.35
C PRO A 254 -25.89 -19.49 21.21
N MET A 255 -25.07 -19.37 20.15
CA MET A 255 -23.97 -20.29 19.89
C MET A 255 -22.80 -20.06 20.85
N SER A 256 -22.29 -21.15 21.43
CA SER A 256 -20.98 -21.17 22.09
C SER A 256 -19.84 -21.18 21.06
N MET A 257 -18.59 -21.00 21.52
CA MET A 257 -17.41 -21.16 20.64
C MET A 257 -17.30 -22.58 20.05
N ASP A 258 -17.73 -23.61 20.80
CA ASP A 258 -17.77 -24.98 20.29
C ASP A 258 -18.81 -25.14 19.19
N ASP A 259 -20.00 -24.54 19.36
CA ASP A 259 -21.05 -24.56 18.34
C ASP A 259 -20.63 -23.81 17.07
N LEU A 260 -19.93 -22.68 17.21
CA LEU A 260 -19.39 -21.92 16.09
C LEU A 260 -18.32 -22.71 15.33
N ASN A 261 -17.41 -23.39 16.03
CA ASN A 261 -16.43 -24.26 15.39
C ASN A 261 -17.12 -25.44 14.69
N ALA A 262 -18.14 -26.04 15.29
CA ALA A 262 -18.91 -27.10 14.65
C ALA A 262 -19.69 -26.59 13.42
N ALA A 263 -20.19 -25.35 13.44
CA ALA A 263 -20.81 -24.72 12.27
C ALA A 263 -19.76 -24.46 11.17
N ARG A 264 -18.62 -23.88 11.52
CA ARG A 264 -17.48 -23.62 10.64
C ARG A 264 -17.02 -24.88 9.91
N ASP A 265 -16.87 -25.99 10.63
CA ASP A 265 -16.46 -27.28 10.05
C ASP A 265 -17.49 -27.84 9.06
N ARG A 266 -18.79 -27.71 9.38
CA ARG A 266 -19.89 -28.17 8.51
C ARG A 266 -20.02 -27.34 7.24
N LEU A 267 -19.79 -26.03 7.34
CA LEU A 267 -19.87 -25.08 6.21
C LEU A 267 -18.74 -25.27 5.18
N GLY A 268 -17.60 -25.82 5.61
CA GLY A 268 -16.49 -26.16 4.72
C GLY A 268 -16.02 -24.95 3.90
N PRO A 269 -16.17 -24.93 2.56
CA PRO A 269 -15.77 -23.78 1.73
C PRO A 269 -16.49 -22.47 2.04
N ASN A 270 -17.72 -22.51 2.60
CA ASN A 270 -18.53 -21.33 2.92
C ASN A 270 -18.44 -20.92 4.40
N LYS A 271 -17.36 -21.31 5.10
CA LYS A 271 -17.16 -21.01 6.53
C LYS A 271 -16.98 -19.51 6.81
N ASP A 272 -16.62 -18.75 5.80
CA ASP A 272 -16.44 -17.30 5.83
C ASP A 272 -17.74 -16.55 6.14
N ILE A 273 -18.92 -17.11 5.82
CA ILE A 273 -20.22 -16.48 6.11
C ILE A 273 -20.40 -16.18 7.60
N LEU A 274 -19.80 -16.98 8.49
CA LEU A 274 -19.85 -16.76 9.93
C LEU A 274 -19.09 -15.49 10.30
N SER A 275 -17.85 -15.37 9.82
CA SER A 275 -17.02 -14.19 10.07
C SER A 275 -17.62 -12.95 9.42
N ASN A 276 -17.99 -13.02 8.14
CA ASN A 276 -18.54 -11.89 7.38
C ASN A 276 -19.81 -11.36 8.07
N ALA A 277 -20.71 -12.24 8.52
CA ALA A 277 -21.89 -11.82 9.27
C ALA A 277 -21.52 -11.19 10.62
N MET A 278 -20.55 -11.74 11.37
CA MET A 278 -20.11 -11.18 12.65
C MET A 278 -19.50 -9.78 12.50
N GLN A 279 -18.75 -9.55 11.42
CA GLN A 279 -18.21 -8.24 11.10
C GLN A 279 -19.34 -7.22 10.89
N VAL A 280 -20.33 -7.55 10.04
CA VAL A 280 -21.45 -6.63 9.73
C VAL A 280 -22.38 -6.44 10.93
N MET A 281 -22.71 -7.50 11.68
CA MET A 281 -23.64 -7.40 12.81
C MET A 281 -23.06 -6.63 14.00
N SER A 282 -21.73 -6.51 14.09
CA SER A 282 -21.02 -5.77 15.13
C SER A 282 -20.53 -4.39 14.67
N ASP A 283 -20.80 -4.00 13.42
CA ASP A 283 -20.44 -2.69 12.88
C ASP A 283 -21.38 -1.61 13.45
N PRO A 284 -20.85 -0.63 14.21
CA PRO A 284 -21.67 0.39 14.86
C PRO A 284 -22.33 1.38 13.90
N ASP A 285 -21.84 1.47 12.66
CA ASP A 285 -22.39 2.35 11.63
C ASP A 285 -23.44 1.64 10.75
N VAL A 286 -23.57 0.33 10.88
CA VAL A 286 -24.56 -0.48 10.16
C VAL A 286 -25.79 -0.70 11.02
N THR A 287 -26.98 -0.48 10.45
CA THR A 287 -28.26 -0.73 11.13
C THR A 287 -29.08 -1.79 10.41
N TYR A 288 -29.69 -2.69 11.18
CA TYR A 288 -30.46 -3.82 10.65
C TYR A 288 -31.54 -4.26 11.66
N PRO A 289 -32.59 -5.01 11.23
CA PRO A 289 -33.57 -5.56 12.16
C PRO A 289 -32.93 -6.62 13.07
N ARG A 290 -33.00 -6.43 14.39
CA ARG A 290 -32.61 -7.46 15.36
C ARG A 290 -33.82 -8.33 15.74
N HIS A 291 -33.60 -9.64 15.86
CA HIS A 291 -34.63 -10.64 16.20
C HIS A 291 -34.30 -11.43 17.48
N ASP A 292 -33.36 -10.93 18.29
CA ASP A 292 -32.94 -11.51 19.56
C ASP A 292 -33.80 -11.05 20.76
N GLY A 293 -34.80 -10.19 20.52
CA GLY A 293 -35.69 -9.65 21.55
C GLY A 293 -35.16 -8.41 22.28
N ASP A 294 -33.99 -7.91 21.90
CA ASP A 294 -33.41 -6.67 22.45
C ASP A 294 -33.90 -5.44 21.65
N GLY A 295 -34.86 -4.70 22.20
CA GLY A 295 -35.29 -3.39 21.70
C GLY A 295 -36.77 -3.04 21.96
N PRO A 296 -37.18 -1.77 21.79
CA PRO A 296 -38.58 -1.38 21.91
C PRO A 296 -39.37 -1.85 20.68
N GLN A 297 -40.34 -2.75 20.88
CA GLN A 297 -41.24 -3.23 19.82
C GLN A 297 -41.86 -2.09 19.02
N ILE A 298 -41.58 -2.05 17.71
CA ILE A 298 -42.27 -1.14 16.78
C ILE A 298 -43.36 -1.95 16.08
N VAL A 299 -44.56 -1.94 16.66
CA VAL A 299 -45.74 -2.56 16.05
C VAL A 299 -46.42 -1.55 15.13
N SER A 300 -46.33 -1.72 13.81
CA SER A 300 -47.18 -0.98 12.89
C SER A 300 -48.61 -1.51 12.98
N SER A 301 -49.60 -0.63 13.12
CA SER A 301 -51.01 -0.99 13.35
C SER A 301 -51.85 -1.09 12.07
N GLU A 302 -51.22 -1.08 10.89
CA GLU A 302 -51.90 -1.13 9.59
C GLU A 302 -51.79 -2.51 8.90
N PRO A 303 -52.89 -3.07 8.34
CA PRO A 303 -52.85 -4.28 7.53
C PRO A 303 -52.02 -4.06 6.25
N GLY A 304 -50.94 -4.82 6.08
CA GLY A 304 -49.99 -4.68 4.96
C GLY A 304 -48.79 -3.77 5.24
N GLY A 305 -48.59 -3.32 6.48
CA GLY A 305 -47.35 -2.65 6.91
C GLY A 305 -46.16 -3.61 7.10
N PRO A 306 -44.94 -3.08 7.31
CA PRO A 306 -43.75 -3.89 7.60
C PRO A 306 -43.97 -4.82 8.81
N LEU A 307 -43.28 -5.97 8.80
CA LEU A 307 -43.33 -6.95 9.89
C LEU A 307 -42.96 -6.33 11.24
N PRO A 308 -43.48 -6.88 12.37
CA PRO A 308 -43.04 -6.47 13.69
C PRO A 308 -41.55 -6.73 13.83
N ASN A 309 -40.76 -5.69 14.11
CA ASN A 309 -39.37 -5.85 14.53
C ASN A 309 -39.25 -5.55 16.04
N ASP A 310 -38.25 -6.17 16.68
CA ASP A 310 -37.87 -5.82 18.04
C ASP A 310 -36.98 -4.55 18.08
N GLY A 311 -36.47 -4.11 16.93
CA GLY A 311 -35.87 -2.79 16.72
C GLY A 311 -34.99 -2.79 15.47
N VAL A 312 -34.87 -1.65 14.77
CA VAL A 312 -33.69 -1.42 13.90
C VAL A 312 -32.64 -0.81 14.81
N LEU A 313 -31.55 -1.53 15.04
CA LEU A 313 -30.48 -1.12 15.95
C LEU A 313 -29.14 -1.09 15.20
N PRO A 314 -28.20 -0.22 15.62
CA PRO A 314 -26.83 -0.32 15.17
C PRO A 314 -26.20 -1.64 15.62
N GLY A 315 -25.20 -2.12 14.88
CA GLY A 315 -24.38 -3.23 15.33
C GLY A 315 -23.61 -2.88 16.61
N ASP A 316 -23.34 -3.90 17.42
CA ASP A 316 -22.57 -3.76 18.65
C ASP A 316 -21.97 -5.11 19.08
N THR A 317 -21.20 -5.11 20.18
CA THR A 317 -20.70 -6.35 20.80
C THR A 317 -21.85 -7.25 21.26
N GLY A 318 -22.99 -6.67 21.66
CA GLY A 318 -24.18 -7.39 22.10
C GLY A 318 -24.84 -8.23 21.00
N ALA A 319 -24.67 -7.86 19.74
CA ALA A 319 -25.15 -8.58 18.58
C ALA A 319 -24.38 -9.88 18.30
N LEU A 320 -23.11 -9.97 18.72
CA LEU A 320 -22.26 -11.13 18.48
C LEU A 320 -22.80 -12.41 19.16
N PRO A 321 -22.38 -13.60 18.73
CA PRO A 321 -22.68 -14.85 19.43
C PRO A 321 -22.24 -14.82 20.90
N ASP A 322 -23.00 -15.46 21.79
CA ASP A 322 -22.73 -15.47 23.24
C ASP A 322 -21.34 -16.07 23.55
N GLY A 323 -20.90 -17.08 22.79
CA GLY A 323 -19.55 -17.63 22.90
C GLY A 323 -18.46 -16.62 22.57
N VAL A 324 -18.67 -15.81 21.52
CA VAL A 324 -17.73 -14.75 21.12
C VAL A 324 -17.67 -13.67 22.18
N GLN A 325 -18.84 -13.22 22.68
CA GLN A 325 -18.89 -12.26 23.78
C GLN A 325 -18.19 -12.78 25.02
N ALA A 326 -18.37 -14.06 25.37
CA ALA A 326 -17.67 -14.67 26.49
C ALA A 326 -16.16 -14.66 26.28
N THR A 327 -15.67 -15.03 25.09
CA THR A 327 -14.24 -14.98 24.74
C THR A 327 -13.67 -13.57 24.80
N LEU A 328 -14.38 -12.56 24.25
CA LEU A 328 -13.94 -11.16 24.31
C LEU A 328 -13.88 -10.64 25.76
N ASN A 329 -14.81 -11.11 26.61
CA ASN A 329 -14.86 -10.76 28.03
C ASN A 329 -13.87 -11.55 28.92
N GLN A 330 -13.19 -12.58 28.41
CA GLN A 330 -12.10 -13.29 29.12
C GLN A 330 -10.81 -12.45 29.21
N ARG A 331 -10.94 -11.12 29.24
CA ARG A 331 -9.86 -10.14 29.18
C ARG A 331 -8.66 -10.52 30.04
N GLY A 332 -7.48 -10.17 29.52
CA GLY A 332 -6.18 -10.56 30.02
C GLY A 332 -5.74 -9.84 31.30
N ASP A 333 -6.63 -9.67 32.28
CA ASP A 333 -6.32 -9.12 33.61
C ASP A 333 -5.53 -10.13 34.47
N PHE A 334 -4.54 -10.77 33.84
CA PHE A 334 -3.54 -11.58 34.48
C PHE A 334 -2.47 -10.63 35.02
N MET A 335 -2.83 -9.79 36.00
CA MET A 335 -1.92 -8.82 36.63
C MET A 335 -0.66 -9.47 37.23
N GLY A 336 -0.59 -10.80 37.24
CA GLY A 336 0.15 -11.53 38.24
C GLY A 336 -0.38 -11.18 39.64
N PRO A 337 -0.07 -12.00 40.65
CA PRO A 337 -0.32 -11.58 42.01
C PRO A 337 0.54 -10.33 42.33
N PRO A 338 0.04 -9.37 43.15
CA PRO A 338 0.79 -8.17 43.58
C PRO A 338 2.08 -8.48 44.37
N ASP A 339 2.33 -9.75 44.66
CA ASP A 339 3.44 -10.26 45.45
C ASP A 339 4.40 -11.05 44.54
N PRO A 340 5.66 -10.61 44.34
CA PRO A 340 6.66 -11.32 43.55
C PRO A 340 6.99 -12.75 44.04
N SER A 341 6.48 -13.16 45.21
CA SER A 341 6.62 -14.51 45.77
C SER A 341 5.48 -15.47 45.40
N ALA A 342 4.40 -14.99 44.78
CA ALA A 342 3.39 -15.80 44.11
C ALA A 342 3.69 -15.73 42.60
N GLY A 343 3.80 -16.88 41.94
CA GLY A 343 4.62 -16.99 40.73
C GLY A 343 4.15 -16.17 39.53
N TYR A 344 5.11 -15.57 38.85
CA TYR A 344 4.98 -14.99 37.52
C TYR A 344 4.75 -16.08 36.44
N PRO A 345 4.24 -15.71 35.24
CA PRO A 345 4.24 -16.58 34.07
C PRO A 345 5.60 -17.27 33.89
N GLY A 346 5.60 -18.59 33.67
CA GLY A 346 6.84 -19.36 33.46
C GLY A 346 7.61 -19.77 34.72
N THR A 347 7.16 -19.40 35.92
CA THR A 347 7.78 -19.85 37.19
C THR A 347 7.21 -21.19 37.69
N GLN A 348 7.93 -21.87 38.61
CA GLN A 348 7.46 -23.13 39.22
C GLN A 348 6.13 -23.01 40.00
N THR A 349 5.67 -21.78 40.29
CA THR A 349 4.45 -21.47 41.07
C THR A 349 3.52 -20.52 40.33
N ASP A 350 3.38 -20.72 39.03
CA ASP A 350 2.40 -20.01 38.21
C ASP A 350 0.99 -20.58 38.40
N PHE A 351 0.23 -19.98 39.32
CA PHE A 351 -1.11 -20.46 39.68
C PHE A 351 -2.18 -20.12 38.63
N GLU A 352 -1.88 -19.22 37.69
CA GLU A 352 -2.81 -18.75 36.65
C GLU A 352 -2.49 -19.33 35.27
N GLY A 353 -1.38 -20.05 35.09
CA GLY A 353 -0.95 -20.57 33.79
C GLY A 353 -2.00 -21.41 33.06
N GLY A 354 -2.82 -22.17 33.78
CA GLY A 354 -3.94 -22.92 33.18
C GLY A 354 -5.03 -22.02 32.60
N ALA A 355 -5.45 -21.00 33.35
CA ALA A 355 -6.48 -20.04 32.90
C ALA A 355 -5.96 -19.15 31.76
N ARG A 356 -4.68 -18.75 31.81
CA ARG A 356 -4.02 -18.03 30.71
C ARG A 356 -3.98 -18.85 29.43
N HIS A 357 -3.57 -20.11 29.52
CA HIS A 357 -3.54 -20.98 28.34
C HIS A 357 -4.94 -21.16 27.73
N GLU A 358 -5.98 -21.35 28.56
CA GLU A 358 -7.36 -21.46 28.07
C GLU A 358 -7.85 -20.16 27.38
N ALA A 359 -7.56 -19.00 27.97
CA ALA A 359 -7.92 -17.71 27.36
C ALA A 359 -7.17 -17.47 26.03
N ALA A 360 -5.88 -17.82 25.95
CA ALA A 360 -5.09 -17.74 24.72
C ALA A 360 -5.71 -18.59 23.61
N GLU A 361 -6.02 -19.85 23.91
CA GLU A 361 -6.61 -20.77 22.94
C GLU A 361 -7.99 -20.29 22.47
N ASN A 362 -8.82 -19.76 23.38
CA ASN A 362 -10.13 -19.22 23.01
C ASN A 362 -10.02 -18.01 22.08
N LEU A 363 -9.14 -17.05 22.39
CA LEU A 363 -8.94 -15.86 21.57
C LEU A 363 -8.30 -16.21 20.21
N LYS A 364 -7.34 -17.14 20.18
CA LYS A 364 -6.75 -17.68 18.96
C LYS A 364 -7.78 -18.41 18.10
N ASN A 365 -8.69 -19.16 18.71
CA ASN A 365 -9.81 -19.79 18.01
C ASN A 365 -10.76 -18.77 17.41
N LEU A 366 -11.09 -17.70 18.13
CA LEU A 366 -11.87 -16.59 17.60
C LEU A 366 -11.15 -15.90 16.43
N ALA A 367 -9.86 -15.60 16.57
CA ALA A 367 -9.03 -15.05 15.51
C ALA A 367 -9.00 -15.98 14.28
N ASN A 368 -8.99 -17.30 14.46
CA ASN A 368 -9.11 -18.24 13.35
C ASN A 368 -10.44 -18.19 12.62
N ILE A 369 -11.55 -17.94 13.32
CA ILE A 369 -12.86 -17.73 12.68
C ILE A 369 -12.84 -16.42 11.89
N VAL A 370 -12.37 -15.32 12.51
CA VAL A 370 -12.25 -14.01 11.85
C VAL A 370 -11.34 -14.06 10.63
N GLY A 371 -10.24 -14.83 10.72
CA GLY A 371 -9.29 -15.05 9.64
C GLY A 371 -9.88 -15.74 8.41
N ASP A 372 -10.97 -16.49 8.55
CA ASP A 372 -11.65 -17.11 7.41
C ASP A 372 -12.50 -16.12 6.61
N GLY A 373 -12.88 -14.98 7.19
CA GLY A 373 -13.69 -13.96 6.54
C GLY A 373 -12.93 -13.11 5.52
N ASP A 374 -13.70 -12.42 4.70
CA ASP A 374 -13.22 -11.47 3.71
C ASP A 374 -12.90 -10.11 4.38
N PRO A 375 -11.65 -9.60 4.26
CA PRO A 375 -11.24 -8.32 4.85
C PRO A 375 -12.09 -7.11 4.44
N ARG A 376 -12.81 -7.18 3.31
CA ARG A 376 -13.67 -6.07 2.88
C ARG A 376 -14.79 -5.75 3.87
N PHE A 377 -15.19 -6.70 4.72
CA PHE A 377 -16.19 -6.50 5.77
C PHE A 377 -15.63 -5.87 7.06
N GLN A 378 -14.31 -5.77 7.19
CA GLN A 378 -13.61 -5.22 8.35
C GLN A 378 -13.48 -3.69 8.19
N GLN A 379 -14.59 -2.99 8.45
CA GLN A 379 -14.73 -1.54 8.26
C GLN A 379 -15.04 -0.80 9.57
N GLY A 380 -14.40 -1.19 10.68
CA GLY A 380 -14.55 -0.57 11.99
C GLY A 380 -15.48 -1.33 12.93
N SER A 381 -15.56 -2.66 12.81
CA SER A 381 -16.47 -3.49 13.59
C SER A 381 -16.10 -3.51 15.08
N GLN A 382 -17.08 -3.67 15.96
CA GLN A 382 -16.81 -3.85 17.39
C GLN A 382 -16.09 -5.17 17.69
N LEU A 383 -16.27 -6.20 16.84
CA LEU A 383 -15.52 -7.44 16.96
C LEU A 383 -14.01 -7.20 16.85
N ASP A 384 -13.57 -6.51 15.79
CA ASP A 384 -12.15 -6.26 15.56
C ASP A 384 -11.59 -5.28 16.60
N ARG A 385 -12.36 -4.27 17.02
CA ARG A 385 -11.98 -3.36 18.12
C ARG A 385 -11.71 -4.08 19.43
N GLU A 386 -12.61 -4.96 19.86
CA GLU A 386 -12.44 -5.69 21.12
C GLU A 386 -11.32 -6.71 21.03
N MET A 387 -11.16 -7.39 19.88
CA MET A 387 -10.02 -8.29 19.67
C MET A 387 -8.69 -7.54 19.74
N MET A 388 -8.59 -6.40 19.07
CA MET A 388 -7.38 -5.56 19.09
C MET A 388 -7.14 -4.95 20.48
N SER A 389 -8.19 -4.56 21.21
CA SER A 389 -8.09 -4.14 22.62
C SER A 389 -7.54 -5.27 23.50
N ASN A 390 -7.98 -6.51 23.29
CA ASN A 390 -7.45 -7.66 24.01
C ASN A 390 -5.99 -7.92 23.63
N ALA A 391 -5.62 -7.86 22.36
CA ALA A 391 -4.24 -7.99 21.92
C ALA A 391 -3.33 -6.94 22.58
N LYS A 392 -3.78 -5.69 22.71
CA LYS A 392 -3.09 -4.66 23.49
C LYS A 392 -2.87 -5.08 24.94
N GLU A 393 -3.93 -5.50 25.64
CA GLU A 393 -3.83 -5.91 27.06
C GLU A 393 -2.86 -7.09 27.24
N TRP A 394 -2.89 -8.06 26.32
CA TRP A 394 -1.96 -9.18 26.32
C TRP A 394 -0.53 -8.72 26.10
N LEU A 395 -0.29 -7.84 25.14
CA LEU A 395 1.02 -7.27 24.86
C LEU A 395 1.58 -6.56 26.09
N SER A 396 0.82 -5.64 26.70
CA SER A 396 1.27 -4.89 27.88
C SER A 396 1.52 -5.80 29.11
N ALA A 397 0.82 -6.92 29.24
CA ALA A 397 1.01 -7.87 30.35
C ALA A 397 2.33 -8.66 30.27
N GLN A 398 3.02 -8.61 29.14
CA GLN A 398 4.29 -9.29 28.92
C GLN A 398 5.52 -8.41 29.19
N GLU A 399 5.31 -7.11 29.35
CA GLU A 399 6.36 -6.12 29.60
C GLU A 399 6.70 -6.05 31.10
N SER A 400 7.99 -6.05 31.45
CA SER A 400 8.37 -5.83 32.84
C SER A 400 8.02 -4.42 33.30
N PRO A 401 7.70 -4.19 34.60
CA PRO A 401 7.38 -2.86 35.11
C PRO A 401 8.51 -1.82 34.94
N ASP A 402 9.75 -2.27 34.73
CA ASP A 402 10.90 -1.41 34.46
C ASP A 402 11.28 -1.32 32.97
N GLY A 403 10.55 -2.00 32.08
CA GLY A 403 10.74 -1.99 30.62
C GLY A 403 12.08 -2.55 30.16
N ARG A 404 12.64 -3.50 30.91
CA ARG A 404 13.99 -4.06 30.66
C ARG A 404 14.00 -5.53 30.27
N SER A 405 12.88 -6.22 30.47
CA SER A 405 12.72 -7.61 30.07
C SER A 405 11.32 -7.80 29.52
N GLN A 406 11.24 -8.53 28.41
CA GLN A 406 10.00 -8.90 27.76
C GLN A 406 9.83 -10.40 27.86
N GLU A 407 8.61 -10.81 28.21
CA GLU A 407 8.20 -12.20 28.12
C GLU A 407 7.48 -12.44 26.78
N HIS A 408 7.42 -13.70 26.32
CA HIS A 408 6.91 -14.06 24.99
C HIS A 408 5.81 -15.14 25.04
N TRP A 409 5.08 -15.24 26.15
CA TRP A 409 4.07 -16.28 26.36
C TRP A 409 2.73 -16.00 25.67
N GLY A 410 2.49 -14.76 25.27
CA GLY A 410 1.28 -14.24 24.62
C GLY A 410 1.49 -13.87 23.15
N ASP A 411 2.71 -13.89 22.65
CA ASP A 411 3.04 -13.41 21.29
C ASP A 411 2.22 -14.14 20.23
N GLU A 412 2.13 -15.47 20.30
CA GLU A 412 1.40 -16.25 19.28
C GLU A 412 -0.09 -15.85 19.18
N VAL A 413 -0.74 -15.48 20.29
CA VAL A 413 -2.13 -15.02 20.25
C VAL A 413 -2.24 -13.58 19.77
N VAL A 414 -1.31 -12.70 20.17
CA VAL A 414 -1.27 -11.29 19.74
C VAL A 414 -0.99 -11.21 18.23
N GLU A 415 0.03 -11.91 17.75
CA GLU A 415 0.39 -12.06 16.34
C GLU A 415 -0.82 -12.55 15.53
N ARG A 416 -1.50 -13.59 16.02
CA ARG A 416 -2.69 -14.12 15.32
C ARG A 416 -3.84 -13.11 15.26
N VAL A 417 -4.03 -12.30 16.29
CA VAL A 417 -5.03 -11.22 16.28
C VAL A 417 -4.64 -10.14 15.27
N PHE A 418 -3.37 -9.73 15.22
CA PHE A 418 -2.88 -8.76 14.24
C PHE A 418 -3.07 -9.24 12.80
N ASP A 419 -2.79 -10.51 12.51
CA ASP A 419 -3.03 -11.14 11.19
C ASP A 419 -4.50 -11.18 10.76
N THR A 420 -5.43 -11.03 11.70
CA THR A 420 -6.87 -11.24 11.45
C THR A 420 -7.71 -10.00 11.68
N ALA A 421 -7.86 -9.58 12.94
CA ALA A 421 -8.56 -8.35 13.29
C ALA A 421 -7.76 -7.11 12.87
N GLY A 422 -6.42 -7.18 12.90
CA GLY A 422 -5.55 -6.08 12.46
C GLY A 422 -5.59 -5.77 10.96
N ARG A 423 -6.40 -6.49 10.16
CA ARG A 423 -6.73 -6.12 8.77
C ARG A 423 -7.75 -4.96 8.70
N ASP A 424 -8.43 -4.64 9.80
CA ASP A 424 -9.39 -3.53 9.88
C ASP A 424 -8.68 -2.18 9.95
N THR A 425 -8.64 -1.48 8.81
CA THR A 425 -7.94 -0.20 8.69
C THR A 425 -8.58 0.93 9.53
N VAL A 426 -9.87 0.83 9.85
CA VAL A 426 -10.56 1.83 10.70
C VAL A 426 -10.10 1.65 12.15
N VAL A 427 -10.03 0.41 12.62
CA VAL A 427 -9.55 0.10 13.98
C VAL A 427 -8.08 0.46 14.13
N ASN A 428 -7.23 0.09 13.16
CA ASN A 428 -5.81 0.44 13.19
C ASN A 428 -5.60 1.96 13.25
N HIS A 429 -6.33 2.71 12.42
CA HIS A 429 -6.30 4.17 12.45
C HIS A 429 -6.66 4.71 13.83
N ASP A 430 -7.78 4.27 14.39
CA ASP A 430 -8.27 4.78 15.67
C ASP A 430 -7.29 4.46 16.80
N MET A 431 -6.67 3.27 16.81
CA MET A 431 -5.67 2.90 17.80
C MET A 431 -4.41 3.74 17.70
N PHE A 432 -3.78 3.86 16.52
CA PHE A 432 -2.55 4.65 16.38
C PHE A 432 -2.76 6.14 16.62
N THR A 433 -3.94 6.68 16.32
CA THR A 433 -4.23 8.12 16.49
C THR A 433 -4.67 8.49 17.90
N THR A 434 -5.15 7.52 18.70
CA THR A 434 -5.69 7.80 20.05
C THR A 434 -4.93 7.14 21.20
N ASP A 435 -4.14 6.09 20.92
CA ASP A 435 -3.49 5.26 21.95
C ASP A 435 -1.96 5.21 21.76
N LYS A 436 -1.28 6.12 22.47
CA LYS A 436 0.19 6.19 22.44
C LYS A 436 0.86 5.00 23.13
N GLU A 437 0.20 4.36 24.10
CA GLU A 437 0.74 3.17 24.77
C GLU A 437 0.72 1.97 23.82
N PHE A 438 -0.38 1.77 23.08
CA PHE A 438 -0.42 0.75 22.02
C PHE A 438 0.69 0.96 20.99
N THR A 439 0.88 2.21 20.54
CA THR A 439 1.95 2.55 19.61
C THR A 439 3.34 2.26 20.20
N HIS A 440 3.55 2.58 21.48
CA HIS A 440 4.79 2.26 22.18
C HIS A 440 5.03 0.75 22.20
N ASP A 441 4.08 0.00 22.76
CA ASP A 441 4.19 -1.45 22.95
C ASP A 441 4.47 -2.16 21.62
N VAL A 442 3.72 -1.85 20.55
CA VAL A 442 3.92 -2.48 19.24
C VAL A 442 5.32 -2.22 18.68
N LEU A 443 5.85 -1.01 18.84
CA LEU A 443 7.14 -0.60 18.28
C LEU A 443 8.33 -1.03 19.13
N THR A 444 8.15 -1.25 20.44
CA THR A 444 9.23 -1.63 21.36
C THR A 444 9.22 -3.10 21.78
N HIS A 445 8.20 -3.87 21.41
CA HIS A 445 8.15 -5.30 21.68
C HIS A 445 9.03 -6.12 20.73
N GLU A 446 9.80 -7.07 21.25
CA GLU A 446 10.63 -8.01 20.47
C GLU A 446 9.77 -9.14 19.91
N TRP A 447 9.23 -8.93 18.71
CA TRP A 447 8.41 -9.92 18.02
C TRP A 447 9.23 -11.13 17.57
N GLN A 448 8.80 -12.33 17.93
CA GLN A 448 9.50 -13.58 17.58
C GLN A 448 9.49 -13.86 16.07
N ASP A 449 8.55 -13.26 15.34
CA ASP A 449 8.44 -13.32 13.89
C ASP A 449 9.17 -12.16 13.16
N ASN A 450 9.98 -11.37 13.87
CA ASN A 450 10.66 -10.17 13.36
C ASN A 450 9.72 -9.00 12.97
N GLY A 451 8.47 -9.03 13.45
CA GLY A 451 7.44 -8.02 13.18
C GLY A 451 6.54 -8.33 11.98
N GLU A 452 6.54 -9.58 11.50
CA GLU A 452 5.79 -10.00 10.31
C GLU A 452 4.27 -9.99 10.51
N SER A 453 3.78 -10.22 11.73
CA SER A 453 2.35 -10.07 12.04
C SER A 453 2.02 -8.60 12.33
N ALA A 454 2.91 -7.89 13.03
CA ALA A 454 2.73 -6.49 13.41
C ALA A 454 2.65 -5.54 12.19
N ARG A 455 3.36 -5.83 11.10
CA ARG A 455 3.29 -5.04 9.85
C ARG A 455 1.87 -4.97 9.25
N THR A 456 1.00 -5.95 9.54
CA THR A 456 -0.40 -5.96 9.05
C THR A 456 -1.14 -4.69 9.46
N LEU A 457 -0.74 -4.10 10.60
CA LEU A 457 -1.30 -2.86 11.12
C LEU A 457 -0.95 -1.62 10.28
N THR A 458 0.12 -1.66 9.49
CA THR A 458 0.70 -0.50 8.79
C THR A 458 0.79 -0.64 7.26
N ASP A 459 0.81 -1.87 6.72
CA ASP A 459 0.99 -2.13 5.29
C ASP A 459 -0.08 -1.50 4.38
N TRP A 460 -1.28 -1.26 4.92
CA TRP A 460 -2.38 -0.64 4.17
C TRP A 460 -2.17 0.85 3.90
N ILE A 461 -1.37 1.55 4.71
CA ILE A 461 -1.24 3.02 4.68
C ILE A 461 -0.72 3.49 3.32
N ASN A 462 0.33 2.85 2.79
CA ASN A 462 0.91 3.21 1.49
C ASN A 462 -0.07 2.94 0.33
N ARG A 463 -0.77 1.79 0.39
CA ARG A 463 -1.77 1.41 -0.61
C ARG A 463 -2.88 2.46 -0.72
N ASP A 464 -3.27 3.02 0.42
CA ASP A 464 -4.46 3.87 0.56
C ASP A 464 -4.15 5.38 0.52
N ALA A 465 -2.87 5.77 0.62
CA ALA A 465 -2.40 7.16 0.65
C ALA A 465 -2.84 8.02 -0.55
N LEU A 466 -3.08 7.41 -1.71
CA LEU A 466 -3.56 8.08 -2.93
C LEU A 466 -4.91 7.53 -3.40
N SER A 467 -5.70 6.98 -2.48
CA SER A 467 -7.04 6.47 -2.79
C SER A 467 -7.93 7.54 -3.41
N SER A 468 -8.76 7.14 -4.37
CA SER A 468 -9.80 8.01 -4.93
C SER A 468 -10.97 8.23 -3.97
N ASP A 469 -11.10 7.41 -2.94
CA ASP A 469 -12.02 7.65 -1.82
C ASP A 469 -11.34 8.65 -0.85
N PRO A 470 -11.88 9.88 -0.71
CA PRO A 470 -11.29 10.90 0.15
C PRO A 470 -11.17 10.49 1.62
N MET A 471 -12.11 9.70 2.14
CA MET A 471 -12.07 9.27 3.54
C MET A 471 -10.98 8.23 3.78
N VAL A 472 -10.76 7.32 2.82
CA VAL A 472 -9.68 6.33 2.87
C VAL A 472 -8.31 7.02 2.75
N ASN A 473 -8.18 7.96 1.82
CA ASN A 473 -6.97 8.76 1.64
C ASN A 473 -6.64 9.56 2.91
N GLN A 474 -7.62 10.28 3.46
CA GLN A 474 -7.46 11.05 4.70
C GLN A 474 -7.06 10.15 5.87
N ARG A 475 -7.73 9.00 6.04
CA ARG A 475 -7.42 8.05 7.12
C ARG A 475 -5.98 7.54 7.06
N ALA A 476 -5.49 7.23 5.86
CA ALA A 476 -4.09 6.81 5.68
C ALA A 476 -3.10 7.89 6.14
N GLY A 477 -3.34 9.16 5.79
CA GLY A 477 -2.44 10.25 6.18
C GLY A 477 -2.53 10.61 7.66
N GLU A 478 -3.72 10.51 8.26
CA GLU A 478 -3.91 10.70 9.70
C GLU A 478 -3.12 9.64 10.49
N THR A 479 -3.24 8.37 10.10
CA THR A 479 -2.44 7.28 10.71
C THR A 479 -0.94 7.47 10.49
N ALA A 480 -0.52 7.79 9.27
CA ALA A 480 0.89 8.01 8.95
C ALA A 480 1.48 9.16 9.78
N SER A 481 0.76 10.28 9.91
CA SER A 481 1.23 11.43 10.70
C SER A 481 1.30 11.14 12.20
N ALA A 482 0.39 10.35 12.76
CA ALA A 482 0.45 9.94 14.16
C ALA A 482 1.65 9.02 14.45
N LEU A 483 1.90 8.05 13.57
CA LEU A 483 3.09 7.20 13.63
C LEU A 483 4.38 8.01 13.48
N ALA A 484 4.41 8.95 12.53
CA ALA A 484 5.56 9.82 12.31
C ALA A 484 5.81 10.77 13.50
N ASP A 485 4.76 11.30 14.12
CA ASP A 485 4.88 12.10 15.35
C ASP A 485 5.53 11.27 16.46
N TYR A 486 5.07 10.03 16.65
CA TYR A 486 5.61 9.14 17.67
C TYR A 486 7.06 8.72 17.40
N LEU A 487 7.37 8.28 16.18
CA LEU A 487 8.72 7.88 15.75
C LEU A 487 9.71 9.07 15.77
N GLY A 488 9.21 10.25 15.42
CA GLY A 488 9.98 11.48 15.31
C GLY A 488 10.21 12.20 16.65
N ASP A 489 9.35 11.96 17.65
CA ASP A 489 9.44 12.62 18.95
C ASP A 489 10.84 12.40 19.57
N PRO A 490 11.60 13.48 19.85
CA PRO A 490 12.90 13.38 20.52
C PRO A 490 12.86 12.61 21.85
N ALA A 491 11.71 12.56 22.54
CA ALA A 491 11.53 11.77 23.75
C ALA A 491 11.49 10.26 23.51
N ASN A 492 11.12 9.82 22.30
CA ASN A 492 10.98 8.41 21.93
C ASN A 492 12.18 7.88 21.13
N LYS A 493 12.84 8.76 20.35
CA LYS A 493 13.96 8.41 19.47
C LYS A 493 15.02 7.55 20.17
N ASP A 494 15.53 8.02 21.31
CA ASP A 494 16.61 7.32 22.02
C ASP A 494 16.17 5.92 22.46
N SER A 495 14.91 5.77 22.89
CA SER A 495 14.33 4.49 23.28
C SER A 495 14.21 3.55 22.07
N LEU A 496 13.73 4.03 20.92
CA LEU A 496 13.57 3.25 19.69
C LEU A 496 14.89 2.83 19.04
N MET A 497 15.98 3.54 19.33
CA MET A 497 17.32 3.18 18.89
C MET A 497 18.08 2.32 19.93
N ASN A 498 17.63 2.26 21.18
CA ASN A 498 18.32 1.58 22.28
C ASN A 498 17.37 0.73 23.13
N ILE A 499 16.55 -0.09 22.47
CA ILE A 499 15.58 -0.98 23.10
C ILE A 499 16.32 -2.08 23.86
N SER A 500 15.86 -2.42 25.06
CA SER A 500 16.45 -3.47 25.90
C SER A 500 15.36 -4.45 26.34
N THR A 501 15.39 -5.65 25.79
CA THR A 501 14.29 -6.64 25.88
C THR A 501 14.66 -7.82 26.79
N GLY A 502 15.88 -7.80 27.34
CA GLY A 502 16.43 -8.89 28.16
C GLY A 502 17.20 -9.93 27.35
N SER A 503 16.93 -10.07 26.04
CA SER A 503 17.68 -10.95 25.12
C SER A 503 19.02 -10.32 24.73
N GLU A 504 19.01 -9.05 24.29
CA GLU A 504 20.17 -8.22 24.02
C GLU A 504 19.92 -6.76 24.48
N PRO A 505 20.95 -6.04 24.98
CA PRO A 505 20.82 -4.62 25.30
C PRO A 505 21.06 -3.73 24.09
N ASN A 506 20.39 -2.57 24.06
CA ASN A 506 20.58 -1.48 23.09
C ASN A 506 20.37 -1.92 21.62
N MET A 507 19.25 -2.55 21.33
CA MET A 507 18.82 -2.85 19.96
C MET A 507 18.05 -1.67 19.38
N SER A 508 18.36 -1.28 18.15
CA SER A 508 17.49 -0.40 17.38
C SER A 508 16.27 -1.17 16.85
N ILE A 509 15.16 -0.47 16.63
CA ILE A 509 13.93 -1.06 16.07
C ILE A 509 14.20 -1.81 14.76
N GLY A 510 15.06 -1.29 13.90
CA GLY A 510 15.41 -1.96 12.64
C GLY A 510 16.16 -3.27 12.81
N LYS A 511 16.97 -3.39 13.87
CA LYS A 511 17.62 -4.65 14.22
C LYS A 511 16.65 -5.64 14.86
N MET A 512 15.73 -5.13 15.69
CA MET A 512 14.80 -5.95 16.47
C MET A 512 13.66 -6.50 15.62
N ASN A 513 13.01 -5.61 14.88
CA ASN A 513 11.81 -5.90 14.09
C ASN A 513 11.98 -5.38 12.66
N PRO A 514 12.85 -6.00 11.83
CA PRO A 514 13.11 -5.55 10.47
C PRO A 514 11.85 -5.49 9.59
N GLU A 515 10.93 -6.46 9.68
CA GLU A 515 9.73 -6.49 8.82
C GLU A 515 8.76 -5.36 9.17
N LEU A 516 8.55 -5.09 10.46
CA LEU A 516 7.76 -3.95 10.92
C LEU A 516 8.42 -2.62 10.53
N THR A 517 9.74 -2.51 10.68
CA THR A 517 10.49 -1.28 10.32
C THR A 517 10.38 -0.99 8.82
N GLN A 518 10.44 -2.00 7.96
CA GLN A 518 10.23 -1.87 6.52
C GLN A 518 8.79 -1.48 6.19
N SER A 519 7.80 -2.04 6.88
CA SER A 519 6.39 -1.65 6.73
C SER A 519 6.15 -0.19 7.11
N LEU A 520 6.73 0.27 8.21
CA LEU A 520 6.69 1.69 8.61
C LEU A 520 7.33 2.59 7.57
N ALA A 521 8.48 2.20 7.01
CA ALA A 521 9.12 2.95 5.93
C ALA A 521 8.25 3.01 4.66
N HIS A 522 7.55 1.92 4.32
CA HIS A 522 6.54 1.93 3.25
C HIS A 522 5.38 2.86 3.58
N ALA A 523 4.85 2.81 4.80
CA ALA A 523 3.76 3.68 5.27
C ALA A 523 4.12 5.18 5.23
N MET A 524 5.38 5.54 5.53
CA MET A 524 5.87 6.91 5.48
C MET A 524 6.23 7.39 4.06
N SER A 525 6.49 6.47 3.13
CA SER A 525 6.98 6.80 1.79
C SER A 525 6.10 7.81 1.03
N PRO A 526 4.76 7.69 1.00
CA PRO A 526 3.91 8.69 0.35
C PRO A 526 4.03 10.09 0.95
N TYR A 527 4.43 10.21 2.22
CA TYR A 527 4.35 11.46 2.98
C TYR A 527 5.69 12.19 3.16
N VAL A 528 6.72 11.77 2.41
CA VAL A 528 8.07 12.38 2.48
C VAL A 528 8.05 13.85 2.06
N ASP A 529 7.17 14.23 1.13
CA ASP A 529 6.96 15.61 0.72
C ASP A 529 6.30 16.47 1.80
N GLU A 530 5.35 15.92 2.55
CA GLU A 530 4.73 16.59 3.69
C GLU A 530 5.66 16.70 4.90
N MET A 531 6.54 15.72 5.13
CA MET A 531 7.65 15.87 6.09
C MET A 531 8.58 17.03 5.71
N ALA A 532 8.74 17.30 4.41
CA ALA A 532 9.41 18.49 3.92
C ALA A 532 8.53 19.75 3.94
N GLY A 533 7.30 19.67 4.44
CA GLY A 533 6.35 20.77 4.57
C GLY A 533 5.71 21.24 3.27
N ARG A 534 5.70 20.41 2.21
CA ARG A 534 5.10 20.78 0.91
C ARG A 534 4.60 19.56 0.12
N ASN A 535 3.32 19.23 0.22
CA ASN A 535 2.71 18.16 -0.58
C ASN A 535 2.81 18.41 -2.11
N ILE A 536 3.14 17.38 -2.89
CA ILE A 536 3.20 17.41 -4.36
C ILE A 536 2.42 16.29 -5.07
N ASP A 537 1.95 15.26 -4.36
CA ASP A 537 1.37 14.07 -4.97
C ASP A 537 -0.14 13.86 -4.69
N GLY A 538 -0.77 14.72 -3.89
CA GLY A 538 -2.21 14.74 -3.67
C GLY A 538 -2.71 13.80 -2.57
N SER A 539 -1.82 13.22 -1.77
CA SER A 539 -2.15 12.65 -0.46
C SER A 539 -2.84 13.67 0.45
N SER A 540 -3.56 13.19 1.47
CA SER A 540 -4.33 14.02 2.39
C SER A 540 -4.32 13.45 3.81
N GLY A 541 -4.82 14.19 4.80
CA GLY A 541 -4.90 13.75 6.20
C GLY A 541 -3.60 13.89 7.01
N TRP A 542 -2.47 14.18 6.36
CA TRP A 542 -1.21 14.43 7.07
C TRP A 542 -1.28 15.71 7.93
N HIS A 543 -1.04 15.55 9.23
CA HIS A 543 -0.85 16.65 10.17
C HIS A 543 0.65 16.95 10.31
N SER A 544 1.04 18.22 10.17
CA SER A 544 2.45 18.61 10.25
C SER A 544 3.07 18.22 11.60
N ILE A 545 4.08 17.36 11.55
CA ILE A 545 4.81 16.87 12.74
C ILE A 545 5.92 17.83 13.19
N ASP A 546 6.36 18.73 12.31
CA ASP A 546 7.31 19.80 12.61
C ASP A 546 6.67 21.17 12.40
N ASN A 547 7.15 22.17 13.13
CA ASN A 547 6.71 23.55 12.99
C ASN A 547 7.89 24.49 12.67
N PRO A 548 8.05 24.93 11.41
CA PRO A 548 9.17 25.79 10.98
C PRO A 548 9.17 27.19 11.60
N ASP A 549 8.06 27.63 12.20
CA ASP A 549 8.01 28.91 12.92
C ASP A 549 8.66 28.81 14.30
N THR A 550 8.68 27.62 14.91
CA THR A 550 9.27 27.38 16.23
C THR A 550 10.64 26.74 16.16
N ASP A 551 10.81 25.75 15.26
CA ASP A 551 12.05 25.01 15.10
C ASP A 551 12.28 24.68 13.63
N ARG A 552 13.42 25.13 13.10
CA ARG A 552 13.80 24.92 11.69
C ARG A 552 14.76 23.76 11.50
N SER A 553 15.08 23.04 12.57
CA SER A 553 15.87 21.80 12.51
C SER A 553 15.06 20.60 12.01
N PHE A 554 13.72 20.71 11.97
CA PHE A 554 12.81 19.60 11.62
C PHE A 554 13.12 18.31 12.42
N PRO A 555 13.16 18.39 13.77
CA PRO A 555 13.62 17.29 14.59
C PRO A 555 12.76 16.03 14.45
N HIS A 556 11.45 16.14 14.20
CA HIS A 556 10.62 14.95 14.05
C HIS A 556 10.90 14.24 12.73
N ALA A 557 10.89 14.95 11.60
CA ALA A 557 11.19 14.36 10.30
C ALA A 557 12.61 13.77 10.21
N THR A 558 13.61 14.44 10.78
CA THR A 558 14.99 13.91 10.84
C THR A 558 15.06 12.62 11.67
N ASN A 559 14.36 12.56 12.79
CA ASN A 559 14.29 11.37 13.64
C ASN A 559 13.51 10.22 12.99
N VAL A 560 12.42 10.46 12.25
CA VAL A 560 11.71 9.42 11.48
C VAL A 560 12.68 8.74 10.50
N MET A 561 13.41 9.53 9.71
CA MET A 561 14.42 9.01 8.77
C MET A 561 15.56 8.27 9.48
N GLY A 562 15.95 8.72 10.67
CA GLY A 562 17.02 8.12 11.46
C GLY A 562 16.65 6.81 12.14
N VAL A 563 15.50 6.77 12.81
CA VAL A 563 14.99 5.59 13.53
C VAL A 563 14.70 4.46 12.55
N LEU A 564 13.92 4.73 11.50
CA LEU A 564 13.62 3.71 10.48
C LEU A 564 14.85 3.33 9.66
N GLY A 565 15.78 4.28 9.50
CA GLY A 565 17.03 4.05 8.77
C GLY A 565 18.02 3.08 9.46
N THR A 566 17.71 2.60 10.67
CA THR A 566 18.48 1.56 11.36
C THR A 566 18.34 0.19 10.69
N ASP A 567 17.25 -0.04 9.95
CA ASP A 567 17.12 -1.15 9.01
C ASP A 567 17.58 -0.72 7.59
N PRO A 568 18.53 -1.41 6.94
CA PRO A 568 19.04 -1.03 5.62
C PRO A 568 18.00 -1.02 4.49
N ASP A 569 16.99 -1.89 4.53
CA ASP A 569 15.96 -1.98 3.49
C ASP A 569 14.89 -0.89 3.67
N ALA A 570 14.50 -0.60 4.91
CA ALA A 570 13.69 0.56 5.29
C ALA A 570 14.38 1.88 4.89
N ALA A 571 15.68 2.00 5.18
CA ALA A 571 16.49 3.14 4.74
C ALA A 571 16.46 3.32 3.22
N LYS A 572 16.58 2.23 2.45
CA LYS A 572 16.51 2.28 0.98
C LYS A 572 15.15 2.76 0.48
N ILE A 573 14.04 2.33 1.09
CA ILE A 573 12.69 2.79 0.74
C ILE A 573 12.58 4.31 0.90
N LEU A 574 13.01 4.85 2.03
CA LEU A 574 12.89 6.28 2.33
C LEU A 574 13.90 7.13 1.55
N ASP A 575 15.16 6.69 1.45
CA ASP A 575 16.22 7.40 0.74
C ASP A 575 15.88 7.53 -0.77
N THR A 576 15.36 6.46 -1.39
CA THR A 576 14.96 6.47 -2.81
C THR A 576 13.76 7.37 -3.08
N ARG A 577 12.77 7.35 -2.18
CA ARG A 577 11.62 8.27 -2.24
C ARG A 577 12.04 9.72 -2.03
N SER A 578 12.89 9.99 -1.05
CA SER A 578 13.41 11.33 -0.79
C SER A 578 14.17 11.90 -1.99
N ALA A 579 15.07 11.11 -2.61
CA ALA A 579 15.75 11.52 -3.83
C ALA A 579 14.78 11.87 -4.95
N SER A 580 13.70 11.08 -5.10
CA SER A 580 12.65 11.33 -6.08
C SER A 580 11.92 12.65 -5.78
N VAL A 581 11.40 12.82 -4.55
CA VAL A 581 10.68 14.03 -4.12
C VAL A 581 11.54 15.29 -4.25
N GLN A 582 12.81 15.25 -3.84
CA GLN A 582 13.76 16.35 -4.05
C GLN A 582 13.87 16.70 -5.53
N GLY A 583 14.00 15.69 -6.40
CA GLY A 583 13.98 15.89 -7.84
C GLY A 583 12.69 16.49 -8.38
N GLY A 584 11.54 16.10 -7.82
CA GLY A 584 10.23 16.70 -8.11
C GLY A 584 10.20 18.21 -7.81
N TYR A 585 10.62 18.61 -6.62
CA TYR A 585 10.69 20.02 -6.22
C TYR A 585 11.62 20.86 -7.11
N ILE A 586 12.81 20.33 -7.42
CA ILE A 586 13.79 21.04 -8.26
C ILE A 586 13.23 21.21 -9.68
N ASN A 587 12.56 20.19 -10.21
CA ASN A 587 11.90 20.27 -11.51
C ASN A 587 10.73 21.26 -11.50
N GLU A 588 9.92 21.29 -10.45
CA GLU A 588 8.81 22.24 -10.34
C GLU A 588 9.31 23.68 -10.30
N TYR A 589 10.37 23.95 -9.54
CA TYR A 589 11.07 25.23 -9.59
C TYR A 589 11.57 25.56 -11.00
N ALA A 590 12.30 24.64 -11.64
CA ALA A 590 12.84 24.86 -12.98
C ALA A 590 11.73 25.16 -14.00
N ASN A 591 10.65 24.36 -14.00
CA ASN A 591 9.49 24.54 -14.86
C ASN A 591 8.83 25.91 -14.64
N SER A 592 8.65 26.34 -13.38
CA SER A 592 8.05 27.66 -13.09
C SER A 592 8.87 28.84 -13.66
N VAL A 593 10.20 28.71 -13.70
CA VAL A 593 11.10 29.69 -14.32
C VAL A 593 11.00 29.64 -15.84
N ILE A 594 10.99 28.44 -16.43
CA ILE A 594 10.89 28.23 -17.87
C ILE A 594 9.55 28.74 -18.42
N ASP A 595 8.44 28.32 -17.80
CA ASP A 595 7.08 28.66 -18.25
C ASP A 595 6.80 30.16 -18.15
N SER A 596 7.43 30.83 -17.19
CA SER A 596 7.36 32.28 -17.06
C SER A 596 8.35 33.03 -17.96
N GLY A 597 9.25 32.33 -18.66
CA GLY A 597 10.33 32.94 -19.43
C GLY A 597 11.32 33.73 -18.57
N GLY A 598 11.52 33.31 -17.33
CA GLY A 598 12.43 33.95 -16.37
C GLY A 598 11.85 35.12 -15.58
N HIS A 599 10.52 35.25 -15.50
CA HIS A 599 9.85 36.36 -14.81
C HIS A 599 9.24 35.99 -13.44
N SER A 600 9.12 34.69 -13.15
CA SER A 600 8.65 34.18 -11.85
C SER A 600 9.28 32.84 -11.52
N SER A 601 9.17 32.42 -10.27
CA SER A 601 9.57 31.08 -9.84
C SER A 601 8.77 30.62 -8.63
N ASP A 602 8.62 29.31 -8.45
CA ASP A 602 8.13 28.72 -7.21
C ASP A 602 9.27 28.61 -6.18
N SER A 603 9.43 29.66 -5.36
CA SER A 603 10.43 29.65 -4.29
C SER A 603 10.18 28.58 -3.23
N GLY A 604 8.92 28.19 -3.01
CA GLY A 604 8.54 27.18 -2.02
C GLY A 604 9.06 25.79 -2.40
N ALA A 605 9.09 25.47 -3.69
CA ALA A 605 9.65 24.21 -4.18
C ALA A 605 11.15 24.09 -3.85
N LEU A 606 11.96 25.12 -4.11
CA LEU A 606 13.38 25.08 -3.75
C LEU A 606 13.64 25.09 -2.24
N GLU A 607 12.82 25.80 -1.47
CA GLU A 607 12.94 25.76 -0.01
C GLU A 607 12.67 24.34 0.53
N ALA A 608 11.60 23.70 0.06
CA ALA A 608 11.27 22.32 0.41
C ALA A 608 12.35 21.32 -0.03
N ALA A 609 12.95 21.51 -1.21
CA ALA A 609 14.07 20.69 -1.67
C ALA A 609 15.30 20.79 -0.73
N GLY A 610 15.65 22.01 -0.30
CA GLY A 610 16.77 22.24 0.61
C GLY A 610 16.52 21.63 1.99
N ARG A 611 15.30 21.80 2.50
CA ARG A 611 14.86 21.19 3.76
C ARG A 611 14.90 19.66 3.71
N LEU A 612 14.32 19.06 2.67
CA LEU A 612 14.29 17.59 2.53
C LEU A 612 15.70 17.00 2.38
N LYS A 613 16.61 17.71 1.68
CA LYS A 613 18.02 17.35 1.66
C LYS A 613 18.61 17.29 3.07
N GLY A 614 18.34 18.29 3.89
CA GLY A 614 18.76 18.33 5.30
C GLY A 614 18.20 17.17 6.10
N ILE A 615 16.88 16.96 6.00
CA ILE A 615 16.15 15.89 6.73
C ILE A 615 16.77 14.53 6.42
N THR A 616 17.04 14.28 5.14
CA THR A 616 17.57 13.00 4.65
C THR A 616 19.02 12.79 5.06
N ALA A 617 19.86 13.82 4.95
CA ALA A 617 21.27 13.74 5.32
C ALA A 617 21.45 13.53 6.84
N GLU A 618 20.70 14.28 7.65
CA GLU A 618 20.75 14.16 9.11
C GLU A 618 20.14 12.84 9.59
N GLY A 619 19.01 12.41 9.02
CA GLY A 619 18.43 11.10 9.31
C GLY A 619 19.39 9.94 8.99
N ALA A 620 20.06 9.98 7.83
CA ALA A 620 21.08 9.00 7.47
C ALA A 620 22.27 9.00 8.45
N PHE A 621 22.67 10.18 8.93
CA PHE A 621 23.72 10.31 9.96
C PHE A 621 23.28 9.74 11.31
N ILE A 622 22.05 10.01 11.75
CA ILE A 622 21.45 9.45 12.97
C ILE A 622 21.49 7.92 12.90
N ALA A 623 20.98 7.32 11.82
CA ALA A 623 20.98 5.88 11.62
C ALA A 623 22.39 5.28 11.63
N ALA A 624 23.35 5.90 10.93
CA ALA A 624 24.73 5.41 10.89
C ALA A 624 25.43 5.48 12.25
N SER A 625 25.03 6.42 13.10
CA SER A 625 25.56 6.61 14.46
C SER A 625 25.11 5.51 15.44
N ASP A 626 24.10 4.71 15.08
CA ASP A 626 23.69 3.51 15.82
C ASP A 626 24.80 2.43 15.80
N VAL A 627 25.52 2.35 14.69
CA VAL A 627 26.52 1.30 14.45
C VAL A 627 27.94 1.74 14.78
N THR A 628 28.25 3.04 14.70
CA THR A 628 29.58 3.57 15.00
C THR A 628 29.54 4.82 15.88
N SER A 629 30.44 4.87 16.86
CA SER A 629 30.63 6.04 17.74
C SER A 629 31.57 7.09 17.14
N ASP A 630 32.23 6.79 16.01
CA ASP A 630 33.02 7.78 15.27
C ASP A 630 32.12 8.55 14.29
N ALA A 631 31.84 9.80 14.64
CA ALA A 631 30.97 10.66 13.84
C ALA A 631 31.50 10.94 12.42
N SER A 632 32.82 10.86 12.19
CA SER A 632 33.40 11.00 10.84
C SER A 632 33.12 9.75 10.00
N GLU A 633 33.21 8.56 10.60
CA GLU A 633 32.85 7.30 9.95
C GLU A 633 31.35 7.22 9.68
N ALA A 634 30.51 7.58 10.66
CA ALA A 634 29.05 7.60 10.50
C ALA A 634 28.60 8.46 9.31
N ARG A 635 29.21 9.63 9.10
CA ARG A 635 28.90 10.51 7.95
C ARG A 635 29.30 9.93 6.61
N LYS A 636 30.48 9.31 6.55
CA LYS A 636 30.92 8.64 5.32
C LYS A 636 29.99 7.49 5.00
N ALA A 637 29.60 6.71 6.00
CA ALA A 637 28.63 5.62 5.84
C ALA A 637 27.25 6.14 5.39
N ALA A 638 26.75 7.22 6.02
CA ALA A 638 25.50 7.87 5.64
C ALA A 638 25.53 8.36 4.18
N TRP A 639 26.58 9.07 3.77
CA TRP A 639 26.72 9.53 2.38
C TRP A 639 26.88 8.36 1.40
N ASP A 640 27.69 7.35 1.73
CA ASP A 640 27.91 6.17 0.87
C ASP A 640 26.58 5.38 0.69
N ARG A 641 25.75 5.30 1.74
CA ARG A 641 24.38 4.74 1.69
C ARG A 641 23.48 5.54 0.76
N LEU A 642 23.37 6.85 0.99
CA LEU A 642 22.53 7.74 0.18
C LEU A 642 22.96 7.73 -1.29
N SER A 643 24.26 7.68 -1.57
CA SER A 643 24.83 7.56 -2.91
C SER A 643 24.45 6.26 -3.60
N THR A 644 24.48 5.15 -2.87
CA THR A 644 24.06 3.83 -3.38
C THR A 644 22.55 3.79 -3.65
N ASN A 645 21.75 4.31 -2.72
CA ASN A 645 20.29 4.32 -2.83
C ASN A 645 19.81 5.28 -3.94
N TYR A 646 20.49 6.42 -4.13
CA TYR A 646 20.25 7.30 -5.27
C TYR A 646 20.45 6.57 -6.60
N ASP A 647 21.57 5.85 -6.77
CA ASP A 647 21.85 5.11 -8.00
C ASP A 647 20.80 4.03 -8.28
N ALA A 648 20.28 3.39 -7.22
CA ALA A 648 19.17 2.45 -7.32
C ALA A 648 17.86 3.14 -7.79
N ALA A 649 17.54 4.33 -7.26
CA ALA A 649 16.37 5.11 -7.67
C ALA A 649 16.44 5.52 -9.15
N VAL A 650 17.61 5.98 -9.61
CA VAL A 650 17.84 6.35 -11.02
C VAL A 650 17.68 5.16 -11.97
N GLY A 651 18.07 3.95 -11.52
CA GLY A 651 17.88 2.70 -12.27
C GLY A 651 16.43 2.28 -12.47
N LEU A 652 15.50 2.79 -11.65
CA LEU A 652 14.06 2.51 -11.67
C LEU A 652 13.23 3.61 -12.37
N ALA A 653 13.86 4.68 -12.84
CA ALA A 653 13.21 5.97 -13.12
C ALA A 653 12.04 5.92 -14.11
N GLY A 654 10.84 6.10 -13.55
CA GLY A 654 9.58 6.33 -14.23
C GLY A 654 8.40 6.50 -13.28
N ALA A 655 8.47 7.35 -12.24
CA ALA A 655 7.29 7.70 -11.44
C ALA A 655 7.54 8.90 -10.49
N ILE A 656 7.29 10.12 -10.97
CA ILE A 656 6.62 11.14 -10.15
C ILE A 656 5.45 11.64 -11.01
N PRO A 657 4.19 11.36 -10.64
CA PRO A 657 3.04 11.97 -11.30
C PRO A 657 3.16 13.51 -11.22
N HIS A 658 2.81 14.21 -12.29
CA HIS A 658 2.69 15.69 -12.36
C HIS A 658 3.97 16.55 -12.48
N ALA A 659 5.18 15.99 -12.32
CA ALA A 659 6.42 16.70 -12.64
C ALA A 659 6.95 16.29 -14.03
N GLY A 660 6.64 17.06 -15.08
CA GLY A 660 7.28 16.88 -16.39
C GLY A 660 8.79 17.18 -16.30
N PRO A 661 9.68 16.47 -17.04
CA PRO A 661 11.11 16.63 -16.86
C PRO A 661 11.65 17.87 -17.58
N ALA A 662 12.01 18.91 -16.83
CA ALA A 662 12.94 19.95 -17.28
C ALA A 662 14.41 19.55 -17.04
N LEU A 663 14.66 18.64 -16.09
CA LEU A 663 15.96 18.07 -15.75
C LEU A 663 15.90 16.55 -15.83
N GLU A 664 16.83 15.92 -16.54
CA GLU A 664 16.96 14.46 -16.54
C GLU A 664 17.61 14.00 -15.22
N LEU A 665 16.85 13.26 -14.40
CA LEU A 665 17.30 12.62 -13.14
C LEU A 665 18.56 11.75 -13.28
N GLN A 666 18.89 11.33 -14.52
CA GLN A 666 20.03 10.49 -14.83
C GLN A 666 21.37 11.25 -14.92
N SER A 667 21.37 12.59 -14.84
CA SER A 667 22.61 13.38 -14.89
C SER A 667 23.43 13.28 -13.61
N THR A 668 24.76 13.25 -13.74
CA THR A 668 25.71 13.35 -12.62
C THR A 668 25.51 14.63 -11.82
N LEU A 669 25.11 15.72 -12.48
CA LEU A 669 24.75 16.99 -11.85
C LEU A 669 23.57 16.86 -10.89
N MET A 670 22.58 16.01 -11.20
CA MET A 670 21.43 15.79 -10.33
C MET A 670 21.80 14.99 -9.08
N LYS A 671 22.69 14.01 -9.22
CA LYS A 671 23.27 13.30 -8.08
C LYS A 671 23.98 14.26 -7.14
N ASP A 672 24.86 15.10 -7.69
CA ASP A 672 25.55 16.15 -6.92
C ASP A 672 24.58 17.20 -6.36
N ALA A 673 23.46 17.47 -7.03
CA ALA A 673 22.44 18.41 -6.56
C ALA A 673 21.72 17.88 -5.31
N ILE A 674 21.36 16.59 -5.31
CA ILE A 674 20.65 15.93 -4.22
C ILE A 674 21.60 15.58 -3.07
N LEU A 675 22.75 14.99 -3.37
CA LEU A 675 23.66 14.42 -2.37
C LEU A 675 24.88 15.25 -2.03
N GLY A 676 25.20 16.27 -2.83
CA GLY A 676 26.44 17.03 -2.69
C GLY A 676 27.73 16.20 -2.74
N PRO A 677 28.89 16.84 -2.50
CA PRO A 677 30.17 16.14 -2.49
C PRO A 677 30.30 15.26 -1.25
N ARG A 678 30.95 14.11 -1.42
CA ARG A 678 31.28 13.21 -0.30
C ARG A 678 32.01 13.97 0.83
N PRO A 679 31.59 13.83 2.10
CA PRO A 679 32.24 14.47 3.24
C PRO A 679 33.73 14.18 3.32
N GLY A 680 34.53 15.23 3.59
CA GLY A 680 35.95 15.14 3.89
C GLY A 680 36.22 14.83 5.38
N ASP A 681 37.50 14.76 5.76
CA ASP A 681 37.94 14.47 7.13
C ASP A 681 37.91 15.70 8.06
N VAL A 682 36.76 16.37 8.32
CA VAL A 682 36.74 17.41 9.37
C VAL A 682 35.36 17.74 10.01
N ASP A 683 35.46 18.12 11.28
CA ASP A 683 34.50 18.53 12.34
C ASP A 683 33.51 17.45 12.86
N PRO A 684 33.81 16.76 13.98
CA PRO A 684 33.09 15.57 14.44
C PRO A 684 31.66 15.82 14.97
N GLY A 685 31.19 17.05 15.16
CA GLY A 685 29.90 17.30 15.83
C GLY A 685 28.63 17.32 14.97
N HIS A 686 28.72 17.73 13.69
CA HIS A 686 27.53 18.04 12.87
C HIS A 686 27.63 17.54 11.42
N THR A 687 26.50 17.21 10.79
CA THR A 687 26.43 16.91 9.35
C THR A 687 26.93 18.09 8.52
N PRO A 688 27.89 17.90 7.58
CA PRO A 688 28.47 18.99 6.82
C PRO A 688 27.45 19.68 5.92
N ILE A 689 27.51 21.00 5.87
CA ILE A 689 26.76 21.78 4.89
C ILE A 689 27.46 21.63 3.54
N GLU A 690 26.87 20.81 2.68
CA GLU A 690 27.29 20.66 1.29
C GLU A 690 26.93 21.89 0.44
N GLY A 691 27.80 22.23 -0.51
CA GLY A 691 27.53 23.34 -1.44
C GLY A 691 26.47 22.96 -2.49
N SER A 692 25.57 23.89 -2.83
CA SER A 692 24.57 23.76 -3.91
C SER A 692 25.14 23.84 -5.33
N LEU A 693 26.42 23.47 -5.51
CA LEU A 693 27.10 23.61 -6.80
C LEU A 693 26.47 22.74 -7.88
N GLY A 694 26.22 21.45 -7.60
CA GLY A 694 25.55 20.52 -8.52
C GLY A 694 24.18 21.07 -8.95
N MET A 695 23.38 21.50 -7.98
CA MET A 695 22.07 22.10 -8.20
C MET A 695 22.12 23.34 -9.11
N LYS A 696 22.98 24.31 -8.78
CA LYS A 696 23.14 25.55 -9.54
C LYS A 696 23.62 25.25 -10.97
N SER A 697 24.49 24.26 -11.14
CA SER A 697 25.00 23.85 -12.45
C SER A 697 23.92 23.19 -13.30
N ALA A 698 23.10 22.31 -12.71
CA ALA A 698 21.95 21.68 -13.35
C ALA A 698 20.92 22.74 -13.80
N LEU A 699 20.53 23.64 -12.90
CA LEU A 699 19.60 24.73 -13.21
C LEU A 699 20.14 25.69 -14.26
N ALA A 700 21.42 26.06 -14.19
CA ALA A 700 22.06 26.90 -15.22
C ALA A 700 22.03 26.25 -16.59
N SER A 701 22.31 24.94 -16.68
CA SER A 701 22.23 24.18 -17.94
C SER A 701 20.82 24.28 -18.55
N THR A 702 19.79 24.02 -17.75
CA THR A 702 18.39 24.10 -18.17
C THR A 702 17.97 25.52 -18.57
N PHE A 703 18.32 26.53 -17.79
CA PHE A 703 17.96 27.93 -18.07
C PHE A 703 18.68 28.45 -19.32
N ILE A 704 19.96 28.11 -19.51
CA ILE A 704 20.73 28.44 -20.72
C ILE A 704 20.11 27.81 -21.96
N ALA A 705 19.69 26.53 -21.88
CA ALA A 705 19.02 25.86 -22.99
C ALA A 705 17.71 26.55 -23.41
N HIS A 706 17.04 27.23 -22.48
CA HIS A 706 15.82 28.01 -22.72
C HIS A 706 16.09 29.50 -22.99
N GLY A 707 17.36 29.92 -23.10
CA GLY A 707 17.74 31.30 -23.39
C GLY A 707 17.48 32.27 -22.23
N ILE A 708 17.39 31.76 -21.01
CA ILE A 708 17.18 32.55 -19.79
C ILE A 708 18.54 32.99 -19.24
N GLY A 709 18.73 34.31 -19.14
CA GLY A 709 19.95 34.95 -18.62
C GLY A 709 20.61 35.93 -19.59
N ASP A 710 21.63 36.64 -19.11
CA ASP A 710 22.36 37.60 -19.94
C ASP A 710 23.16 36.88 -21.03
N PRO A 711 23.05 37.25 -22.32
CA PRO A 711 23.76 36.59 -23.41
C PRO A 711 25.28 36.55 -23.25
N GLY A 712 25.88 37.54 -22.59
CA GLY A 712 27.31 37.58 -22.29
C GLY A 712 27.72 36.53 -21.27
N ASP A 713 26.93 36.37 -20.21
CA ASP A 713 27.20 35.37 -19.17
C ASP A 713 26.91 33.95 -19.68
N ILE A 714 25.86 33.76 -20.49
CA ILE A 714 25.60 32.50 -21.20
C ILE A 714 26.82 32.12 -22.08
N ALA A 715 27.40 33.09 -22.79
CA ALA A 715 28.58 32.84 -23.62
C ALA A 715 29.83 32.46 -22.80
N GLN A 716 29.95 32.95 -21.56
CA GLN A 716 31.01 32.56 -20.63
C GLN A 716 30.81 31.15 -20.04
N MET A 717 29.57 30.66 -19.98
CA MET A 717 29.27 29.30 -19.51
C MET A 717 29.46 28.22 -20.60
N ARG A 718 29.32 28.56 -21.88
CA ARG A 718 29.48 27.63 -23.01
C ARG A 718 30.75 26.77 -23.03
N PRO A 719 31.94 27.25 -22.65
CA PRO A 719 33.15 26.42 -22.64
C PRO A 719 33.10 25.21 -21.70
N TYR A 720 32.13 25.18 -20.77
CA TYR A 720 31.92 24.10 -19.81
C TYR A 720 30.90 23.06 -20.27
N ASP A 721 30.24 23.27 -21.41
CA ASP A 721 29.51 22.24 -22.17
C ASP A 721 30.48 21.65 -23.19
N SER A 722 31.40 20.81 -22.69
CA SER A 722 32.60 20.43 -23.45
C SER A 722 32.32 19.40 -24.54
N ASP A 723 31.26 18.61 -24.38
CA ASP A 723 30.80 17.58 -25.30
C ASP A 723 29.60 18.03 -26.18
N GLY A 724 29.00 19.18 -25.86
CA GLY A 724 27.92 19.80 -26.64
C GLY A 724 26.57 19.15 -26.41
N ASP A 725 26.38 18.45 -25.29
CA ASP A 725 25.12 17.81 -24.91
C ASP A 725 24.14 18.77 -24.21
N GLY A 726 24.58 20.01 -23.95
CA GLY A 726 23.79 21.05 -23.30
C GLY A 726 23.86 21.01 -21.77
N GLN A 727 24.66 20.12 -21.19
CA GLN A 727 24.94 20.05 -19.76
C GLN A 727 26.28 20.73 -19.44
N ILE A 728 26.25 21.57 -18.41
CA ILE A 728 27.43 22.28 -17.95
C ILE A 728 28.21 21.38 -16.99
N GLU A 729 29.39 20.94 -17.40
CA GLU A 729 30.28 20.13 -16.59
C GLU A 729 30.95 20.97 -15.49
N ILE A 730 30.99 20.42 -14.26
CA ILE A 730 31.73 21.03 -13.15
C ILE A 730 33.20 20.63 -13.28
N PRO A 731 34.15 21.57 -13.48
CA PRO A 731 35.56 21.21 -13.56
C PRO A 731 36.06 20.58 -12.25
N ALA A 732 36.84 19.51 -12.38
CA ALA A 732 37.47 18.85 -11.24
C ALA A 732 38.36 19.83 -10.46
N TYR A 733 38.48 19.61 -9.15
CA TYR A 733 39.46 20.37 -8.36
C TYR A 733 40.88 20.01 -8.77
N ASN A 734 41.69 21.03 -9.05
CA ASN A 734 43.11 20.88 -9.36
C ASN A 734 43.86 22.09 -8.80
N GLU A 735 44.80 21.86 -7.89
CA GLU A 735 45.59 22.91 -7.22
C GLU A 735 46.43 23.76 -8.19
N TYR A 736 46.69 23.26 -9.41
CA TYR A 736 47.53 23.89 -10.41
C TYR A 736 46.74 24.48 -11.59
N ASP A 737 45.41 24.34 -11.61
CA ASP A 737 44.54 24.81 -12.68
C ASP A 737 43.39 25.67 -12.11
N GLN A 738 43.29 26.90 -12.58
CA GLN A 738 42.25 27.85 -12.17
C GLN A 738 40.91 27.63 -12.90
N ALA A 739 40.77 26.60 -13.73
CA ALA A 739 39.54 26.31 -14.46
C ALA A 739 38.30 26.22 -13.55
N ARG A 740 38.42 25.56 -12.39
CA ARG A 740 37.32 25.46 -11.41
C ARG A 740 37.01 26.81 -10.75
N GLU A 741 38.02 27.61 -10.43
CA GLU A 741 37.80 28.95 -9.86
C GLU A 741 37.15 29.91 -10.86
N ALA A 742 37.56 29.85 -12.14
CA ALA A 742 36.94 30.59 -13.22
C ALA A 742 35.49 30.16 -13.42
N TYR A 743 35.22 28.86 -13.41
CA TYR A 743 33.88 28.30 -13.50
C TYR A 743 32.96 28.82 -12.40
N LEU A 744 33.40 28.72 -11.14
CA LEU A 744 32.63 29.20 -9.99
C LEU A 744 32.32 30.70 -10.09
N ARG A 745 33.27 31.49 -10.62
CA ARG A 745 33.05 32.92 -10.88
C ARG A 745 32.00 33.15 -11.96
N HIS A 746 32.11 32.46 -13.10
CA HIS A 746 31.14 32.58 -14.19
C HIS A 746 29.74 32.13 -13.79
N LEU A 747 29.63 31.03 -13.05
CA LEU A 747 28.35 30.55 -12.52
C LEU A 747 27.73 31.55 -11.54
N SER A 748 28.55 32.13 -10.65
CA SER A 748 28.11 33.18 -9.73
C SER A 748 27.67 34.44 -10.46
N ASP A 749 28.42 34.90 -11.46
CA ASP A 749 28.07 36.06 -12.28
C ASP A 749 26.76 35.82 -13.04
N TYR A 750 26.57 34.63 -13.61
CA TYR A 750 25.34 34.22 -14.29
C TYR A 750 24.12 34.37 -13.36
N PHE A 751 24.13 33.72 -12.18
CA PHE A 751 23.00 33.79 -11.26
C PHE A 751 22.79 35.17 -10.63
N ASN A 752 23.87 35.90 -10.31
CA ASN A 752 23.77 37.24 -9.73
C ASN A 752 23.16 38.29 -10.68
N ARG A 753 23.19 38.04 -12.00
CA ARG A 753 22.55 38.89 -13.00
C ARG A 753 21.19 38.38 -13.47
N LEU A 754 20.73 37.23 -12.98
CA LEU A 754 19.33 36.84 -13.13
C LEU A 754 18.43 37.73 -12.26
N ASP A 755 17.15 37.76 -12.60
CA ASP A 755 16.15 38.45 -11.80
C ASP A 755 16.18 37.90 -10.35
N PRO A 756 16.11 38.77 -9.31
CA PRO A 756 16.06 38.33 -7.92
C PRO A 756 14.97 37.29 -7.63
N VAL A 757 13.88 37.26 -8.42
CA VAL A 757 12.85 36.21 -8.31
C VAL A 757 13.43 34.82 -8.55
N ILE A 758 14.45 34.67 -9.41
CA ILE A 758 15.14 33.39 -9.69
C ILE A 758 16.32 33.18 -8.73
N ASN A 759 17.09 34.23 -8.41
CA ASN A 759 18.32 34.05 -7.62
C ASN A 759 18.03 33.84 -6.12
N ASN A 760 17.04 34.55 -5.55
CA ASN A 760 16.74 34.47 -4.11
C ASN A 760 16.31 33.05 -3.65
N PRO A 761 15.48 32.30 -4.41
CA PRO A 761 15.14 30.91 -4.09
C PRO A 761 16.35 29.98 -3.90
N LEU A 762 17.45 30.19 -4.62
CA LEU A 762 18.69 29.40 -4.45
C LEU A 762 19.33 29.63 -3.08
N ALA A 763 19.29 30.88 -2.60
CA ALA A 763 19.72 31.20 -1.24
C ALA A 763 18.74 30.62 -0.20
N GLY A 764 17.44 30.56 -0.52
CA GLY A 764 16.41 29.90 0.28
C GLY A 764 16.65 28.40 0.45
N TYR A 765 16.97 27.69 -0.64
CA TYR A 765 17.42 26.28 -0.61
C TYR A 765 18.62 26.10 0.34
N ASP A 766 19.67 26.90 0.13
CA ASP A 766 20.90 26.83 0.93
C ASP A 766 20.62 27.12 2.41
N GLN A 767 19.68 28.02 2.70
CA GLN A 767 19.30 28.40 4.04
C GLN A 767 18.46 27.32 4.73
N ALA A 768 17.45 26.77 4.05
CA ALA A 768 16.61 25.70 4.56
C ALA A 768 17.43 24.44 4.87
N TYR A 769 18.34 24.08 3.98
CA TYR A 769 19.28 22.98 4.21
C TYR A 769 20.13 23.22 5.45
N ARG A 770 20.72 24.41 5.59
CA ARG A 770 21.51 24.77 6.78
C ARG A 770 20.71 24.83 8.05
N ASP A 771 19.44 25.25 7.98
CA ASP A 771 18.60 25.38 9.16
C ASP A 771 18.24 24.01 9.73
N VAL A 772 18.09 22.98 8.88
CA VAL A 772 17.88 21.59 9.32
C VAL A 772 19.12 21.00 10.04
N LEU A 773 20.33 21.33 9.59
CA LEU A 773 21.58 20.76 10.12
C LEU A 773 22.14 21.45 11.37
N LYS A 774 21.41 22.39 11.98
CA LYS A 774 21.81 23.12 13.20
C LYS A 774 21.24 22.47 14.44
#